data_AF-A0A834GE38-F1
#
_entry.id   AF-A0A834GE38-F1
#
_cell.length_a   1.000
_cell.length_b   1.000
_cell.length_c   1.000
_cell.angle_alpha   90.00
_cell.angle_beta   90.00
_cell.angle_gamma   90.00
#
_symmetry.space_group_name_H-M   'P 1'
#
loop_
_entity.id
_entity.type
_entity.pdbx_description
1 polymer ?
#
loop_
_entity_poly.entity_id
_entity_poly.type
_entity_poly.pdbx_seq_one_letter_code
_entity_poly.pdbx_strand_id
1 'polypeptide(L)'
;MGKKSQQEEILKTLGDFTSKENWDKFFTIRGSDDSFEWYAEWPQLREPLLSHLTLSQSPPLPPQILVPGCGNSRLSEHLYDAGFTDITNIDFSKVVISDMLRRNVRSRPGMLWRVMDMTNVQFVDETFDVVLDKGGLDALMEPELGPKLGSQYLSEVKRVLKSGGKFICLTLAESHVLGLLFPELRYGWKMSVHVIPQKRTDKPNLHTFLVIAEKQKSRVLLQISSAINQSSLDCLGNQVDRSREAYLFFQARGLHEALESENRIRMEYSSGSDILYSLKDLQLGAEGNMAELSSGRRVQLTLGQQGASRFSYKAILLDAQQQSGPFSYDCGVFLVPKARAHEWLFSSEEGQWLVVESSKSARLIMVLLDTSHTNASMDEIQKDLSPLVKPLAPGREGTEAQIPYSDKWTTQSLDQLLEYPIASKPAVVDARFMAASDGIKQRKIVHQVTSPLTGSIIVDDVIYEKVGDDLSYPLPSNDLIFRRLTFQRMEGLVQSEALLTLGTSQKVLGDTEQKKAHSSSKAKKRGNLKRNDPKVSVSDGIDYLSEYLKVDHNYLASSYHTGIVAGFMLISSCLENASSTGEMVRAVVIGLGAGLLPMFLRACLPILCIEVVELDPVVLDLAKGYFGFREDKQLKVHITDGIQFVIGVANSKVDDGVFVNHGNEKAICNMDPTSSNGSCTVSDAGLKETNKIDILIVDVDSSDASSGLTCPASDFVEESFLCAVKNSLSEKGLFVINLVSRSSAIREMVVSRMKVAFTNLFHLQLEEDVNEVLFVVNTNVPIKNDCFHEASSQLEKLLKLEHPERIQSIIEATKKVKSL
;
A
#
# COMPACT_ATOMS: atom_id res chain seq x y z
N MET A 1 7.01 -67.80 -24.30
CA MET A 1 6.64 -66.68 -25.20
C MET A 1 7.88 -66.25 -25.98
N GLY A 2 7.75 -65.90 -27.26
CA GLY A 2 8.88 -65.37 -28.03
C GLY A 2 9.24 -63.95 -27.61
N LYS A 3 10.52 -63.55 -27.71
CA LYS A 3 11.03 -62.22 -27.30
C LYS A 3 10.19 -61.03 -27.80
N LYS A 4 9.58 -61.16 -28.98
CA LYS A 4 8.74 -60.12 -29.61
C LYS A 4 7.39 -59.90 -28.90
N SER A 5 6.76 -60.98 -28.42
CA SER A 5 5.49 -60.92 -27.67
C SER A 5 5.70 -60.37 -26.25
N GLN A 6 6.85 -60.65 -25.63
CA GLN A 6 7.21 -60.08 -24.33
C GLN A 6 7.45 -58.57 -24.41
N GLN A 7 8.07 -58.08 -25.50
CA GLN A 7 8.30 -56.66 -25.72
C GLN A 7 7.01 -55.86 -25.94
N GLU A 8 6.04 -56.43 -26.65
CA GLU A 8 4.70 -55.83 -26.82
C GLU A 8 3.90 -55.77 -25.51
N GLU A 9 4.04 -56.77 -24.64
CA GLU A 9 3.43 -56.76 -23.30
C GLU A 9 4.06 -55.73 -22.38
N ILE A 10 5.39 -55.56 -22.43
CA ILE A 10 6.11 -54.51 -21.69
C ILE A 10 5.61 -53.12 -22.11
N LEU A 11 5.46 -52.85 -23.41
CA LEU A 11 5.00 -51.55 -23.89
C LEU A 11 3.59 -51.19 -23.38
N LYS A 12 2.70 -52.19 -23.23
CA LYS A 12 1.36 -51.97 -22.68
C LYS A 12 1.35 -51.54 -21.23
N THR A 13 2.41 -51.85 -20.47
CA THR A 13 2.54 -51.42 -19.06
C THR A 13 2.99 -49.97 -18.92
N LEU A 14 3.52 -49.34 -19.97
CA LEU A 14 4.04 -47.96 -19.93
C LEU A 14 2.99 -46.91 -20.34
N GLY A 15 1.69 -47.23 -20.22
CA GLY A 15 0.60 -46.33 -20.59
C GLY A 15 0.16 -45.37 -19.49
N ASP A 16 0.51 -45.67 -18.24
CA ASP A 16 0.28 -44.80 -17.09
C ASP A 16 1.39 -45.08 -16.07
N PHE A 17 2.31 -44.12 -15.93
CA PHE A 17 3.47 -44.20 -15.05
C PHE A 17 3.13 -43.99 -13.57
N THR A 18 1.89 -43.59 -13.25
CA THR A 18 1.42 -43.40 -11.86
C THR A 18 0.77 -44.67 -11.29
N SER A 19 0.44 -45.66 -12.13
CA SER A 19 -0.17 -46.92 -11.69
C SER A 19 0.87 -47.90 -11.15
N LYS A 20 0.74 -48.23 -9.86
CA LYS A 20 1.50 -49.29 -9.20
C LYS A 20 1.30 -50.65 -9.88
N GLU A 21 0.08 -50.99 -10.29
CA GLU A 21 -0.24 -52.27 -10.93
C GLU A 21 0.48 -52.41 -12.28
N ASN A 22 0.65 -51.31 -13.02
CA ASN A 22 1.40 -51.30 -14.26
C ASN A 22 2.89 -51.58 -14.02
N TRP A 23 3.49 -50.95 -13.00
CA TRP A 23 4.88 -51.23 -12.62
C TRP A 23 5.10 -52.64 -12.08
N ASP A 24 4.19 -53.14 -11.22
CA ASP A 24 4.25 -54.52 -10.73
C ASP A 24 4.24 -55.53 -11.92
N LYS A 25 3.40 -55.28 -12.94
CA LYS A 25 3.41 -56.09 -14.18
C LYS A 25 4.70 -55.92 -14.97
N PHE A 26 5.17 -54.69 -15.16
CA PHE A 26 6.42 -54.39 -15.88
C PHE A 26 7.60 -55.18 -15.29
N PHE A 27 7.80 -55.11 -13.97
CA PHE A 27 8.88 -55.82 -13.29
C PHE A 27 8.69 -57.33 -13.31
N THR A 28 7.45 -57.82 -13.20
CA THR A 28 7.14 -59.26 -13.31
C THR A 28 7.49 -59.81 -14.69
N ILE A 29 7.14 -59.09 -15.76
CA ILE A 29 7.39 -59.52 -17.15
C ILE A 29 8.89 -59.48 -17.47
N ARG A 30 9.61 -58.49 -16.93
CA ARG A 30 11.04 -58.29 -17.21
C ARG A 30 11.94 -59.28 -16.46
N GLY A 31 11.58 -59.62 -15.21
CA GLY A 31 12.34 -60.53 -14.36
C GLY A 31 13.55 -59.89 -13.67
N SER A 32 14.21 -60.67 -12.81
CA SER A 32 15.24 -60.17 -11.87
C SER A 32 16.64 -59.97 -12.48
N ASP A 33 16.93 -60.59 -13.63
CA ASP A 33 18.28 -60.61 -14.23
C ASP A 33 18.53 -59.47 -15.24
N ASP A 34 17.50 -58.74 -15.68
CA ASP A 34 17.61 -57.66 -16.66
C ASP A 34 17.37 -56.28 -16.02
N SER A 35 18.45 -55.61 -15.62
CA SER A 35 18.38 -54.24 -15.06
C SER A 35 18.01 -53.22 -16.14
N PHE A 36 17.15 -52.27 -15.79
CA PHE A 36 16.75 -51.18 -16.69
C PHE A 36 17.24 -49.84 -16.18
N GLU A 37 17.73 -49.01 -17.10
CA GLU A 37 18.15 -47.65 -16.78
C GLU A 37 17.31 -46.65 -17.58
N TRP A 38 16.59 -45.80 -16.86
CA TRP A 38 16.07 -44.55 -17.39
C TRP A 38 17.19 -43.50 -17.44
N TYR A 39 17.20 -42.73 -18.53
CA TYR A 39 18.09 -41.61 -18.78
C TYR A 39 19.56 -41.99 -19.00
N ALA A 40 20.48 -41.50 -18.16
CA ALA A 40 21.91 -41.69 -18.31
C ALA A 40 22.41 -42.90 -17.50
N GLU A 41 23.46 -43.54 -18.00
CA GLU A 41 24.09 -44.68 -17.33
C GLU A 41 25.20 -44.22 -16.35
N TRP A 42 25.58 -45.12 -15.44
CA TRP A 42 26.60 -44.85 -14.42
C TRP A 42 27.90 -44.21 -14.94
N PRO A 43 28.51 -44.62 -16.08
CA PRO A 43 29.74 -44.00 -16.56
C PRO A 43 29.60 -42.49 -16.85
N GLN A 44 28.41 -42.04 -17.23
CA GLN A 44 28.12 -40.63 -17.51
C GLN A 44 27.78 -39.86 -16.22
N LEU A 45 27.14 -40.55 -15.27
CA LEU A 45 26.68 -39.98 -14.01
C LEU A 45 27.76 -39.92 -12.93
N ARG A 46 28.79 -40.78 -13.01
CA ARG A 46 29.80 -40.96 -11.96
C ARG A 46 30.42 -39.64 -11.51
N GLU A 47 31.13 -38.95 -12.39
CA GLU A 47 31.85 -37.72 -12.00
C GLU A 47 30.89 -36.61 -11.53
N PRO A 48 29.81 -36.27 -12.28
CA PRO A 48 28.85 -35.26 -11.82
C PRO A 48 28.20 -35.58 -10.48
N LEU A 49 27.82 -36.84 -10.21
CA LEU A 49 27.21 -37.19 -8.92
C LEU A 49 28.22 -37.15 -7.78
N LEU A 50 29.41 -37.74 -7.96
CA LEU A 50 30.42 -37.83 -6.90
C LEU A 50 30.90 -36.44 -6.42
N SER A 51 31.00 -35.46 -7.33
CA SER A 51 31.36 -34.08 -6.97
C SER A 51 30.35 -33.41 -6.05
N HIS A 52 29.09 -33.85 -6.06
CA HIS A 52 28.02 -33.26 -5.26
C HIS A 52 27.66 -34.06 -4.00
N LEU A 53 27.97 -35.37 -3.98
CA LEU A 53 27.77 -36.26 -2.83
C LEU A 53 28.89 -36.18 -1.79
N THR A 54 30.08 -35.69 -2.16
CA THR A 54 31.21 -35.55 -1.23
C THR A 54 30.96 -34.35 -0.29
N LEU A 55 30.68 -34.61 0.99
CA LEU A 55 30.48 -33.57 2.01
C LEU A 55 31.83 -33.07 2.56
N SER A 56 32.01 -31.74 2.66
CA SER A 56 33.26 -31.11 3.15
C SER A 56 33.45 -31.15 4.68
N GLN A 57 32.85 -32.11 5.39
CA GLN A 57 32.91 -32.19 6.85
C GLN A 57 34.15 -32.95 7.35
N SER A 58 34.64 -32.59 8.54
CA SER A 58 35.72 -33.28 9.25
C SER A 58 35.28 -33.69 10.66
N PRO A 59 35.26 -34.99 11.01
CA PRO A 59 35.53 -36.13 10.13
C PRO A 59 34.39 -36.36 9.11
N PRO A 60 34.67 -36.90 7.91
CA PRO A 60 33.66 -37.14 6.91
C PRO A 60 32.77 -38.32 7.34
N LEU A 61 31.56 -38.03 7.80
CA LEU A 61 30.51 -39.04 7.90
C LEU A 61 29.94 -39.31 6.51
N PRO A 62 29.67 -40.57 6.13
CA PRO A 62 29.02 -40.87 4.86
C PRO A 62 27.61 -40.26 4.85
N PRO A 63 27.21 -39.61 3.75
CA PRO A 63 25.89 -38.98 3.67
C PRO A 63 24.79 -40.05 3.69
N GLN A 64 23.66 -39.74 4.32
CA GLN A 64 22.46 -40.57 4.27
C GLN A 64 21.68 -40.25 2.99
N ILE A 65 21.57 -41.23 2.09
CA ILE A 65 21.00 -41.04 0.75
C ILE A 65 19.65 -41.76 0.66
N LEU A 66 18.61 -41.04 0.23
CA LEU A 66 17.32 -41.59 -0.19
C LEU A 66 17.26 -41.67 -1.72
N VAL A 67 16.92 -42.82 -2.27
CA VAL A 67 16.68 -43.05 -3.70
C VAL A 67 15.21 -43.43 -3.90
N PRO A 68 14.32 -42.46 -4.16
CA PRO A 68 12.91 -42.70 -4.46
C PRO A 68 12.69 -43.19 -5.90
N GLY A 69 11.65 -44.00 -6.11
CA GLY A 69 11.35 -44.60 -7.40
C GLY A 69 12.54 -45.42 -7.93
N CYS A 70 13.20 -46.18 -7.05
CA CYS A 70 14.50 -46.78 -7.38
C CYS A 70 14.42 -47.79 -8.54
N GLY A 71 13.25 -48.39 -8.76
CA GLY A 71 13.06 -49.45 -9.75
C GLY A 71 14.09 -50.55 -9.60
N ASN A 72 14.52 -51.11 -10.73
CA ASN A 72 15.59 -52.11 -10.81
C ASN A 72 16.91 -51.53 -11.35
N SER A 73 17.11 -50.21 -11.19
CA SER A 73 18.35 -49.51 -11.58
C SER A 73 19.54 -50.02 -10.76
N ARG A 74 20.72 -50.01 -11.38
CA ARG A 74 21.99 -50.32 -10.72
C ARG A 74 22.65 -49.09 -10.09
N LEU A 75 22.02 -47.92 -10.16
CA LEU A 75 22.56 -46.67 -9.61
C LEU A 75 22.97 -46.83 -8.14
N SER A 76 22.10 -47.39 -7.30
CA SER A 76 22.39 -47.61 -5.88
C SER A 76 23.50 -48.62 -5.64
N GLU A 77 23.62 -49.65 -6.49
CA GLU A 77 24.74 -50.60 -6.46
C GLU A 77 26.06 -49.88 -6.71
N HIS A 78 26.09 -49.03 -7.73
CA HIS A 78 27.28 -48.29 -8.12
C HIS A 78 27.70 -47.23 -7.11
N LEU A 79 26.74 -46.54 -6.48
CA LEU A 79 27.00 -45.61 -5.38
C LEU A 79 27.58 -46.34 -4.16
N TYR A 80 27.01 -47.48 -3.81
CA TYR A 80 27.53 -48.31 -2.71
C TYR A 80 28.97 -48.76 -2.98
N ASP A 81 29.23 -49.28 -4.18
CA ASP A 81 30.56 -49.73 -4.59
C ASP A 81 31.57 -48.57 -4.70
N ALA A 82 31.09 -47.32 -4.82
CA ALA A 82 31.90 -46.10 -4.79
C ALA A 82 32.14 -45.55 -3.37
N GLY A 83 31.60 -46.19 -2.32
CA GLY A 83 31.85 -45.86 -0.91
C GLY A 83 30.68 -45.21 -0.17
N PHE A 84 29.53 -44.99 -0.82
CA PHE A 84 28.34 -44.43 -0.17
C PHE A 84 27.47 -45.55 0.38
N THR A 85 27.68 -45.94 1.63
CA THR A 85 27.10 -47.17 2.16
C THR A 85 25.74 -47.01 2.84
N ASP A 86 25.35 -45.80 3.26
CA ASP A 86 24.05 -45.51 3.90
C ASP A 86 23.03 -45.04 2.85
N ILE A 87 22.50 -46.01 2.09
CA ILE A 87 21.53 -45.78 1.02
C ILE A 87 20.20 -46.45 1.36
N THR A 88 19.13 -45.67 1.38
CA THR A 88 17.75 -46.14 1.50
C THR A 88 17.04 -46.03 0.16
N ASN A 89 16.56 -47.15 -0.36
CA ASN A 89 15.86 -47.24 -1.63
C ASN A 89 14.38 -47.47 -1.39
N ILE A 90 13.53 -46.68 -2.06
CA ILE A 90 12.08 -46.84 -1.98
C ILE A 90 11.43 -46.92 -3.36
N ASP A 91 10.38 -47.73 -3.44
CA ASP A 91 9.52 -47.87 -4.61
C ASP A 91 8.16 -48.40 -4.16
N PHE A 92 7.06 -47.95 -4.75
CA PHE A 92 5.72 -48.44 -4.41
C PHE A 92 5.46 -49.89 -4.89
N SER A 93 6.31 -50.42 -5.79
CA SER A 93 6.24 -51.77 -6.30
C SER A 93 6.91 -52.74 -5.33
N LYS A 94 6.10 -53.63 -4.76
CA LYS A 94 6.62 -54.70 -3.90
C LYS A 94 7.47 -55.69 -4.67
N VAL A 95 7.17 -55.88 -5.96
CA VAL A 95 7.89 -56.81 -6.84
C VAL A 95 9.35 -56.38 -6.94
N VAL A 96 9.60 -55.12 -7.35
CA VAL A 96 10.96 -54.65 -7.58
C VAL A 96 11.79 -54.54 -6.31
N ILE A 97 11.18 -54.08 -5.21
CA ILE A 97 11.84 -54.00 -3.90
C ILE A 97 12.27 -55.38 -3.40
N SER A 98 11.42 -56.40 -3.58
CA SER A 98 11.75 -57.76 -3.17
C SER A 98 12.93 -58.34 -3.96
N ASP A 99 12.96 -58.07 -5.26
CA ASP A 99 14.02 -58.54 -6.15
C ASP A 99 15.35 -57.81 -5.89
N MET A 100 15.31 -56.49 -5.73
CA MET A 100 16.50 -55.69 -5.44
C MET A 100 17.09 -56.00 -4.06
N LEU A 101 16.26 -56.24 -3.05
CA LEU A 101 16.72 -56.71 -1.75
C LEU A 101 17.45 -58.05 -1.88
N ARG A 102 16.86 -59.06 -2.53
CA ARG A 102 17.47 -60.38 -2.71
C ARG A 102 18.80 -60.29 -3.46
N ARG A 103 18.86 -59.45 -4.48
CA ARG A 103 20.05 -59.22 -5.30
C ARG A 103 21.21 -58.59 -4.52
N ASN A 104 20.92 -57.74 -3.54
CA ASN A 104 21.93 -56.90 -2.88
C ASN A 104 22.24 -57.27 -1.43
N VAL A 105 21.36 -57.97 -0.70
CA VAL A 105 21.48 -58.21 0.75
C VAL A 105 22.79 -58.89 1.17
N ARG A 106 23.41 -59.71 0.30
CA ARG A 106 24.67 -60.41 0.60
C ARG A 106 25.91 -59.56 0.31
N SER A 107 25.93 -58.83 -0.81
CA SER A 107 27.10 -58.08 -1.27
C SER A 107 27.14 -56.65 -0.75
N ARG A 108 25.98 -56.07 -0.44
CA ARG A 108 25.80 -54.66 -0.07
C ARG A 108 24.84 -54.52 1.12
N PRO A 109 25.18 -55.12 2.28
CA PRO A 109 24.26 -55.24 3.42
C PRO A 109 23.86 -53.90 4.05
N GLY A 110 24.58 -52.81 3.77
CA GLY A 110 24.23 -51.47 4.26
C GLY A 110 23.07 -50.80 3.53
N MET A 111 22.66 -51.31 2.35
CA MET A 111 21.51 -50.74 1.64
C MET A 111 20.19 -51.19 2.24
N LEU A 112 19.29 -50.24 2.45
CA LEU A 112 17.90 -50.49 2.85
C LEU A 112 16.99 -50.46 1.63
N TRP A 113 15.98 -51.33 1.62
CA TRP A 113 14.99 -51.46 0.55
C TRP A 113 13.59 -51.50 1.17
N ARG A 114 12.73 -50.54 0.85
CA ARG A 114 11.38 -50.44 1.44
C ARG A 114 10.31 -50.20 0.39
N VAL A 115 9.19 -50.89 0.54
CA VAL A 115 7.99 -50.61 -0.27
C VAL A 115 7.34 -49.35 0.28
N MET A 116 7.31 -48.28 -0.50
CA MET A 116 6.81 -46.98 -0.06
C MET A 116 6.45 -46.10 -1.25
N ASP A 117 5.36 -45.34 -1.11
CA ASP A 117 4.96 -44.31 -2.07
C ASP A 117 5.78 -43.04 -1.81
N MET A 118 6.43 -42.51 -2.85
CA MET A 118 7.26 -41.30 -2.72
C MET A 118 6.45 -40.01 -2.53
N THR A 119 5.14 -40.03 -2.76
CA THR A 119 4.23 -38.92 -2.43
C THR A 119 3.80 -38.91 -0.95
N ASN A 120 4.13 -39.97 -0.20
CA ASN A 120 3.82 -40.12 1.22
C ASN A 120 4.92 -40.95 1.92
N VAL A 121 6.04 -40.29 2.19
CA VAL A 121 7.27 -40.91 2.68
C VAL A 121 7.21 -41.09 4.21
N GLN A 122 7.29 -42.33 4.67
CA GLN A 122 7.15 -42.67 6.10
C GLN A 122 8.48 -42.58 6.88
N PHE A 123 9.24 -41.51 6.64
CA PHE A 123 10.43 -41.16 7.43
C PHE A 123 10.16 -39.88 8.21
N VAL A 124 10.87 -39.68 9.32
CA VAL A 124 10.79 -38.44 10.09
C VAL A 124 11.43 -37.29 9.32
N ASP A 125 11.05 -36.07 9.67
CA ASP A 125 11.59 -34.85 9.07
C ASP A 125 13.12 -34.79 9.24
N GLU A 126 13.80 -34.14 8.30
CA GLU A 126 15.26 -33.93 8.35
C GLU A 126 16.10 -35.22 8.56
N THR A 127 15.70 -36.32 7.95
CA THR A 127 16.41 -37.61 8.03
C THR A 127 17.61 -37.70 7.06
N PHE A 128 17.49 -37.18 5.84
CA PHE A 128 18.46 -37.46 4.77
C PHE A 128 19.33 -36.26 4.43
N ASP A 129 20.59 -36.53 4.08
CA ASP A 129 21.54 -35.53 3.55
C ASP A 129 21.33 -35.34 2.03
N VAL A 130 20.92 -36.40 1.33
CA VAL A 130 20.69 -36.38 -0.11
C VAL A 130 19.42 -37.14 -0.48
N VAL A 131 18.60 -36.56 -1.36
CA VAL A 131 17.55 -37.27 -2.09
C VAL A 131 17.95 -37.31 -3.55
N LEU A 132 18.11 -38.50 -4.12
CA LEU A 132 18.56 -38.72 -5.49
C LEU A 132 17.44 -39.31 -6.34
N ASP A 133 16.75 -38.45 -7.08
CA ASP A 133 15.67 -38.81 -8.00
C ASP A 133 16.21 -39.07 -9.40
N LYS A 134 15.80 -40.21 -9.99
CA LYS A 134 16.11 -40.54 -11.39
C LYS A 134 14.84 -40.91 -12.15
N GLY A 135 14.10 -39.88 -12.55
CA GLY A 135 12.87 -39.99 -13.33
C GLY A 135 11.62 -40.29 -12.51
N GLY A 136 11.72 -40.23 -11.17
CA GLY A 136 10.57 -40.37 -10.29
C GLY A 136 9.64 -39.17 -10.42
N LEU A 137 10.19 -37.95 -10.41
CA LEU A 137 9.39 -36.74 -10.64
C LEU A 137 8.73 -36.76 -12.02
N ASP A 138 9.47 -37.11 -13.07
CA ASP A 138 8.96 -37.17 -14.44
C ASP A 138 7.81 -38.19 -14.57
N ALA A 139 7.93 -39.36 -13.95
CA ALA A 139 6.89 -40.37 -13.92
C ALA A 139 5.60 -39.90 -13.22
N LEU A 140 5.70 -39.01 -12.23
CA LEU A 140 4.53 -38.43 -11.56
C LEU A 140 3.86 -37.34 -12.37
N MET A 141 4.58 -36.67 -13.27
CA MET A 141 4.14 -35.46 -13.95
C MET A 141 3.25 -35.69 -15.19
N GLU A 142 2.63 -36.87 -15.30
CA GLU A 142 1.65 -37.24 -16.34
C GLU A 142 0.46 -36.25 -16.40
N PRO A 143 -0.11 -35.89 -17.57
CA PRO A 143 -0.85 -34.63 -17.76
C PRO A 143 -2.09 -34.40 -16.89
N GLU A 144 -2.82 -35.43 -16.47
CA GLU A 144 -4.09 -35.25 -15.73
C GLU A 144 -3.90 -35.02 -14.22
N LEU A 145 -2.97 -35.75 -13.59
CA LEU A 145 -2.72 -35.71 -12.15
C LEU A 145 -1.37 -35.07 -11.77
N GLY A 146 -0.55 -34.77 -12.79
CA GLY A 146 0.87 -34.44 -12.65
C GLY A 146 1.18 -33.35 -11.63
N PRO A 147 0.64 -32.13 -11.78
CA PRO A 147 0.94 -31.03 -10.86
C PRO A 147 0.64 -31.36 -9.40
N LYS A 148 -0.43 -32.11 -9.12
CA LYS A 148 -0.81 -32.47 -7.74
C LYS A 148 0.18 -33.47 -7.15
N LEU A 149 0.46 -34.56 -7.86
CA LEU A 149 1.37 -35.61 -7.39
C LEU A 149 2.81 -35.10 -7.27
N GLY A 150 3.24 -34.29 -8.23
CA GLY A 150 4.55 -33.63 -8.21
C GLY A 150 4.71 -32.69 -7.01
N SER A 151 3.72 -31.84 -6.70
CA SER A 151 3.77 -30.99 -5.50
C SER A 151 3.78 -31.81 -4.20
N GLN A 152 3.04 -32.92 -4.13
CA GLN A 152 3.06 -33.82 -2.97
C GLN A 152 4.44 -34.44 -2.79
N TYR A 153 5.04 -34.95 -3.86
CA TYR A 153 6.38 -35.51 -3.82
C TYR A 153 7.44 -34.47 -3.42
N LEU A 154 7.45 -33.28 -4.03
CA LEU A 154 8.40 -32.23 -3.69
C LEU A 154 8.22 -31.74 -2.24
N SER A 155 7.00 -31.77 -1.69
CA SER A 155 6.77 -31.49 -0.27
C SER A 155 7.46 -32.51 0.63
N GLU A 156 7.38 -33.80 0.30
CA GLU A 156 8.09 -34.86 1.04
C GLU A 156 9.61 -34.72 0.90
N VAL A 157 10.12 -34.39 -0.28
CA VAL A 157 11.55 -34.10 -0.49
C VAL A 157 12.02 -32.96 0.42
N LYS A 158 11.27 -31.84 0.47
CA LYS A 158 11.57 -30.69 1.33
C LYS A 158 11.59 -31.08 2.81
N ARG A 159 10.65 -31.93 3.23
CA ARG A 159 10.46 -32.36 4.62
C ARG A 159 11.57 -33.30 5.10
N VAL A 160 11.89 -34.33 4.32
CA VAL A 160 12.87 -35.36 4.73
C VAL A 160 14.32 -34.92 4.58
N LEU A 161 14.61 -33.87 3.81
CA LEU A 161 15.96 -33.31 3.68
C LEU A 161 16.35 -32.46 4.89
N LYS A 162 17.54 -32.73 5.43
CA LYS A 162 18.22 -31.88 6.44
C LYS A 162 18.50 -30.49 5.88
N SER A 163 18.64 -29.51 6.78
CA SER A 163 19.24 -28.22 6.42
C SER A 163 20.66 -28.42 5.84
N GLY A 164 20.93 -27.85 4.67
CA GLY A 164 22.17 -28.10 3.89
C GLY A 164 22.12 -29.36 3.01
N GLY A 165 21.05 -30.16 3.10
CA GLY A 165 20.84 -31.34 2.28
C GLY A 165 20.55 -31.00 0.81
N LYS A 166 20.78 -31.96 -0.08
CA LYS A 166 20.66 -31.78 -1.53
C LYS A 166 19.60 -32.68 -2.13
N PHE A 167 18.70 -32.08 -2.90
CA PHE A 167 17.89 -32.79 -3.88
C PHE A 167 18.63 -32.82 -5.22
N ILE A 168 18.86 -34.02 -5.75
CA ILE A 168 19.52 -34.24 -7.03
C ILE A 168 18.51 -34.94 -7.94
N CYS A 169 18.03 -34.24 -8.96
CA CYS A 169 17.00 -34.72 -9.87
C CYS A 169 17.58 -34.90 -11.28
N LEU A 170 17.56 -36.14 -11.76
CA LEU A 170 17.87 -36.48 -13.15
C LEU A 170 16.58 -36.50 -13.94
N THR A 171 16.44 -35.58 -14.91
CA THR A 171 15.20 -35.35 -15.65
C THR A 171 15.47 -35.06 -17.13
N LEU A 172 14.44 -35.21 -17.96
CA LEU A 172 14.42 -34.70 -19.33
C LEU A 172 14.13 -33.19 -19.41
N ALA A 173 13.86 -32.55 -18.27
CA ALA A 173 13.63 -31.10 -18.16
C ALA A 173 12.52 -30.60 -19.09
N GLU A 174 11.43 -31.37 -19.22
CA GLU A 174 10.27 -30.94 -19.97
C GLU A 174 9.63 -29.70 -19.32
N SER A 175 9.00 -28.85 -20.13
CA SER A 175 8.51 -27.54 -19.68
C SER A 175 7.55 -27.63 -18.49
N HIS A 176 6.71 -28.66 -18.43
CA HIS A 176 5.77 -28.87 -17.33
C HIS A 176 6.46 -29.35 -16.04
N VAL A 177 7.54 -30.14 -16.13
CA VAL A 177 8.38 -30.54 -14.99
C VAL A 177 9.12 -29.33 -14.42
N LEU A 178 9.76 -28.54 -15.29
CA LEU A 178 10.48 -27.33 -14.87
C LEU A 178 9.52 -26.27 -14.31
N GLY A 179 8.33 -26.14 -14.90
CA GLY A 179 7.27 -25.22 -14.45
C GLY A 179 6.74 -25.53 -13.05
N LEU A 180 6.97 -26.75 -12.55
CA LEU A 180 6.72 -27.11 -11.15
C LEU A 180 8.00 -27.01 -10.30
N LEU A 181 9.10 -27.64 -10.77
CA LEU A 181 10.33 -27.81 -10.00
C LEU A 181 10.98 -26.47 -9.61
N PHE A 182 11.04 -25.50 -10.54
CA PHE A 182 11.66 -24.21 -10.30
C PHE A 182 10.89 -23.35 -9.28
N PRO A 183 9.56 -23.15 -9.41
CA PRO A 183 8.81 -22.44 -8.38
C PRO A 183 8.79 -23.14 -7.02
N GLU A 184 8.62 -24.47 -6.99
CA GLU A 184 8.58 -25.25 -5.74
C GLU A 184 9.89 -25.12 -4.95
N LEU A 185 11.02 -25.01 -5.63
CA LEU A 185 12.34 -24.85 -5.03
C LEU A 185 12.87 -23.41 -5.23
N ARG A 186 11.97 -22.41 -5.18
CA ARG A 186 12.35 -21.00 -5.27
C ARG A 186 13.00 -20.49 -4.00
N TYR A 187 12.25 -20.54 -2.90
CA TYR A 187 12.60 -19.91 -1.64
C TYR A 187 13.30 -20.88 -0.70
N GLY A 188 14.48 -20.49 -0.19
CA GLY A 188 15.29 -21.36 0.69
C GLY A 188 16.07 -22.45 -0.04
N TRP A 189 16.22 -22.37 -1.37
CA TRP A 189 16.97 -23.35 -2.16
C TRP A 189 17.93 -22.69 -3.13
N LYS A 190 19.18 -23.16 -3.10
CA LYS A 190 20.20 -22.82 -4.10
C LYS A 190 20.15 -23.87 -5.21
N MET A 191 19.97 -23.43 -6.45
CA MET A 191 19.81 -24.34 -7.58
C MET A 191 20.96 -24.25 -8.60
N SER A 192 21.28 -25.39 -9.21
CA SER A 192 22.14 -25.46 -10.38
C SER A 192 21.64 -26.51 -11.38
N VAL A 193 21.84 -26.25 -12.67
CA VAL A 193 21.47 -27.18 -13.75
C VAL A 193 22.70 -27.53 -14.58
N HIS A 194 22.92 -28.82 -14.79
CA HIS A 194 24.04 -29.35 -15.57
C HIS A 194 23.53 -30.30 -16.65
N VAL A 195 24.25 -30.34 -17.78
CA VAL A 195 23.97 -31.28 -18.87
C VAL A 195 24.83 -32.52 -18.66
N ILE A 196 24.21 -33.71 -18.72
CA ILE A 196 24.97 -34.96 -18.67
C ILE A 196 25.50 -35.27 -20.09
N PRO A 197 26.82 -35.42 -20.28
CA PRO A 197 27.39 -35.71 -21.60
C PRO A 197 26.94 -37.07 -22.15
N GLN A 198 26.42 -37.09 -23.38
CA GLN A 198 26.10 -38.34 -24.09
C GLN A 198 27.29 -38.86 -24.92
N LYS A 199 27.42 -40.19 -25.05
CA LYS A 199 28.38 -40.80 -25.97
C LYS A 199 27.88 -40.67 -27.41
N ARG A 200 28.77 -40.33 -28.34
CA ARG A 200 28.48 -40.08 -29.77
C ARG A 200 27.96 -41.31 -30.57
N THR A 201 27.76 -42.46 -29.95
CA THR A 201 27.59 -43.75 -30.66
C THR A 201 26.22 -44.40 -30.53
N ASP A 202 25.27 -43.83 -29.78
CA ASP A 202 23.93 -44.40 -29.66
C ASP A 202 22.86 -43.52 -30.34
N LYS A 203 21.74 -44.16 -30.70
CA LYS A 203 20.56 -43.56 -31.34
C LYS A 203 20.15 -42.22 -30.69
N PRO A 204 19.45 -41.33 -31.44
CA PRO A 204 19.12 -39.99 -30.93
C PRO A 204 18.23 -40.08 -29.68
N ASN A 205 18.83 -39.83 -28.52
CA ASN A 205 18.16 -39.84 -27.22
C ASN A 205 18.09 -38.40 -26.69
N LEU A 206 16.96 -38.04 -26.08
CA LEU A 206 16.79 -36.77 -25.38
C LEU A 206 17.92 -36.55 -24.36
N HIS A 207 18.36 -35.29 -24.16
CA HIS A 207 19.41 -35.01 -23.18
C HIS A 207 18.87 -35.21 -21.77
N THR A 208 19.72 -35.78 -20.92
CA THR A 208 19.48 -35.86 -19.48
C THR A 208 20.10 -34.65 -18.81
N PHE A 209 19.32 -33.97 -18.00
CA PHE A 209 19.76 -32.85 -17.18
C PHE A 209 19.82 -33.26 -15.72
N LEU A 210 20.79 -32.70 -15.03
CA LEU A 210 21.00 -32.85 -13.60
C LEU A 210 20.64 -31.53 -12.93
N VAL A 211 19.48 -31.50 -12.29
CA VAL A 211 19.03 -30.37 -11.47
C VAL A 211 19.40 -30.64 -10.03
N ILE A 212 20.16 -29.73 -9.43
CA ILE A 212 20.61 -29.84 -8.05
C ILE A 212 20.03 -28.68 -7.27
N ALA A 213 19.29 -28.98 -6.21
CA ALA A 213 18.75 -28.00 -5.29
C ALA A 213 19.27 -28.27 -3.87
N GLU A 214 19.98 -27.32 -3.28
CA GLU A 214 20.53 -27.40 -1.93
C GLU A 214 19.68 -26.57 -0.97
N LYS A 215 19.19 -27.20 0.10
CA LYS A 215 18.34 -26.57 1.13
C LYS A 215 19.17 -25.58 1.95
N GLN A 216 18.91 -24.29 1.82
CA GLN A 216 19.63 -23.22 2.51
C GLN A 216 18.88 -22.76 3.76
N LYS A 217 19.64 -22.26 4.75
CA LYS A 217 19.07 -21.46 5.85
C LYS A 217 18.80 -20.02 5.43
N SER A 218 19.62 -19.51 4.50
CA SER A 218 19.47 -18.17 3.94
C SER A 218 18.25 -18.12 3.02
N ARG A 219 17.47 -17.05 3.15
CA ARG A 219 16.32 -16.77 2.28
C ARG A 219 16.68 -15.90 1.08
N VAL A 220 17.94 -15.50 0.95
CA VAL A 220 18.43 -14.74 -0.21
C VAL A 220 18.23 -15.56 -1.47
N LEU A 221 17.50 -15.00 -2.43
CA LEU A 221 17.28 -15.64 -3.71
C LEU A 221 18.53 -15.53 -4.57
N LEU A 222 19.13 -16.68 -4.84
CA LEU A 222 20.21 -16.80 -5.80
C LEU A 222 19.63 -17.21 -7.15
N GLN A 223 20.15 -16.62 -8.22
CA GLN A 223 19.89 -17.12 -9.57
C GLN A 223 20.31 -18.59 -9.67
N ILE A 224 19.54 -19.36 -10.42
CA ILE A 224 19.87 -20.72 -10.83
C ILE A 224 21.12 -20.65 -11.70
N SER A 225 22.20 -21.24 -11.18
CA SER A 225 23.46 -21.35 -11.92
C SER A 225 23.36 -22.43 -13.00
N SER A 226 23.91 -22.17 -14.18
CA SER A 226 23.88 -23.13 -15.29
C SER A 226 25.20 -23.08 -16.03
N ALA A 227 25.74 -24.25 -16.40
CA ALA A 227 26.91 -24.38 -17.27
C ALA A 227 26.53 -24.40 -18.77
N ILE A 228 25.26 -24.14 -19.10
CA ILE A 228 24.71 -24.19 -20.46
C ILE A 228 24.94 -22.85 -21.14
N ASN A 229 26.03 -22.72 -21.92
CA ASN A 229 26.27 -21.57 -22.78
C ASN A 229 25.49 -21.70 -24.10
N GLN A 230 24.97 -20.57 -24.62
CA GLN A 230 24.27 -20.50 -25.91
C GLN A 230 25.14 -21.05 -27.08
N SER A 231 26.46 -20.83 -27.03
CA SER A 231 27.44 -21.36 -27.99
C SER A 231 27.62 -22.88 -27.93
N SER A 232 27.34 -23.51 -26.79
CA SER A 232 27.40 -24.97 -26.62
C SER A 232 26.21 -25.67 -27.28
N LEU A 233 25.10 -24.94 -27.47
CA LEU A 233 23.90 -25.40 -28.18
C LEU A 233 24.08 -25.31 -29.70
N ASP A 234 24.79 -24.29 -30.20
CA ASP A 234 25.12 -24.14 -31.63
C ASP A 234 26.04 -25.25 -32.17
N CYS A 235 26.89 -25.84 -31.31
CA CYS A 235 27.78 -26.94 -31.69
C CYS A 235 27.06 -28.27 -31.94
N LEU A 236 25.77 -28.40 -31.56
CA LEU A 236 24.96 -29.58 -31.86
C LEU A 236 24.35 -29.59 -33.26
N GLY A 237 24.33 -28.46 -33.97
CA GLY A 237 23.61 -28.29 -35.25
C GLY A 237 24.44 -28.47 -36.53
N ASN A 238 25.69 -28.90 -36.44
CA ASN A 238 26.58 -29.01 -37.59
C ASN A 238 27.05 -30.45 -37.81
N GLN A 239 26.13 -31.38 -38.08
CA GLN A 239 26.26 -32.46 -39.09
C GLN A 239 25.17 -33.56 -38.88
N VAL A 240 24.18 -33.56 -39.79
CA VAL A 240 23.22 -34.63 -40.18
C VAL A 240 21.80 -34.65 -39.54
N ASP A 241 20.79 -34.52 -40.43
CA ASP A 241 19.32 -34.81 -40.34
C ASP A 241 18.34 -33.77 -39.68
N ARG A 242 17.67 -32.97 -40.54
CA ARG A 242 16.89 -31.74 -40.22
C ARG A 242 15.62 -31.90 -39.37
N SER A 243 15.08 -33.10 -39.21
CA SER A 243 13.81 -33.31 -38.47
C SER A 243 14.03 -33.71 -37.00
N ARG A 244 15.26 -34.10 -36.64
CA ARG A 244 15.62 -34.72 -35.36
C ARG A 244 16.41 -33.78 -34.43
N GLU A 245 17.21 -32.89 -35.02
CA GLU A 245 17.79 -31.73 -34.34
C GLU A 245 16.71 -30.84 -33.71
N ALA A 246 15.51 -30.80 -34.31
CA ALA A 246 14.37 -30.05 -33.81
C ALA A 246 14.00 -30.40 -32.36
N TYR A 247 13.87 -31.68 -32.00
CA TYR A 247 13.47 -32.08 -30.64
C TYR A 247 14.52 -31.70 -29.58
N LEU A 248 15.80 -31.91 -29.87
CA LEU A 248 16.90 -31.54 -28.96
C LEU A 248 17.01 -30.02 -28.85
N PHE A 249 16.84 -29.30 -29.96
CA PHE A 249 16.79 -27.85 -30.00
C PHE A 249 15.60 -27.31 -29.18
N PHE A 250 14.41 -27.89 -29.32
CA PHE A 250 13.22 -27.50 -28.55
C PHE A 250 13.36 -27.82 -27.07
N GLN A 251 13.95 -28.98 -26.70
CA GLN A 251 14.23 -29.34 -25.32
C GLN A 251 15.20 -28.34 -24.68
N ALA A 252 16.34 -28.09 -25.32
CA ALA A 252 17.34 -27.15 -24.82
C ALA A 252 16.82 -25.71 -24.76
N ARG A 253 16.07 -25.29 -25.77
CA ARG A 253 15.41 -23.98 -25.80
C ARG A 253 14.38 -23.85 -24.68
N GLY A 254 13.53 -24.86 -24.46
CA GLY A 254 12.55 -24.85 -23.39
C GLY A 254 13.18 -24.75 -22.00
N LEU A 255 14.30 -25.46 -21.77
CA LEU A 255 15.07 -25.32 -20.54
C LEU A 255 15.68 -23.92 -20.40
N HIS A 256 16.26 -23.36 -21.46
CA HIS A 256 16.84 -22.02 -21.44
C HIS A 256 15.78 -20.96 -21.14
N GLU A 257 14.62 -21.00 -21.81
CA GLU A 257 13.50 -20.09 -21.57
C GLU A 257 12.97 -20.21 -20.13
N ALA A 258 12.86 -21.44 -19.59
CA ALA A 258 12.46 -21.66 -18.20
C ALA A 258 13.48 -21.10 -17.20
N LEU A 259 14.78 -21.30 -17.45
CA LEU A 259 15.88 -20.76 -16.62
C LEU A 259 15.89 -19.23 -16.62
N GLU A 260 15.81 -18.60 -17.80
CA GLU A 260 15.77 -17.14 -17.91
C GLU A 260 14.54 -16.55 -17.22
N SER A 261 13.38 -17.17 -17.41
CA SER A 261 12.13 -16.73 -16.79
C SER A 261 12.23 -16.79 -15.25
N GLU A 262 12.69 -17.91 -14.70
CA GLU A 262 12.84 -18.08 -13.25
C GLU A 262 13.95 -17.18 -12.67
N ASN A 263 15.08 -17.00 -13.38
CA ASN A 263 16.15 -16.12 -12.93
C ASN A 263 15.73 -14.64 -12.95
N ARG A 264 14.91 -14.23 -13.91
CA ARG A 264 14.30 -12.89 -13.93
C ARG A 264 13.45 -12.67 -12.68
N ILE A 265 12.57 -13.63 -12.34
CA ILE A 265 11.77 -13.60 -11.11
C ILE A 265 12.70 -13.47 -9.90
N ARG A 266 13.68 -14.36 -9.75
CA ARG A 266 14.62 -14.33 -8.61
C ARG A 266 15.40 -13.01 -8.48
N MET A 267 15.72 -12.34 -9.59
CA MET A 267 16.35 -11.02 -9.58
C MET A 267 15.42 -9.92 -9.06
N GLU A 268 14.18 -9.86 -9.54
CA GLU A 268 13.18 -8.87 -9.13
C GLU A 268 12.97 -8.89 -7.61
N TYR A 269 12.92 -10.08 -7.02
CA TYR A 269 12.79 -10.32 -5.58
C TYR A 269 14.09 -10.08 -4.77
N SER A 270 15.24 -9.83 -5.41
CA SER A 270 16.52 -9.58 -4.72
C SER A 270 16.88 -8.09 -4.62
N SER A 271 16.22 -7.22 -5.39
CA SER A 271 16.57 -5.80 -5.52
C SER A 271 15.55 -4.80 -4.94
N GLY A 272 14.41 -5.27 -4.41
CA GLY A 272 13.35 -4.40 -3.91
C GLY A 272 13.33 -4.26 -2.38
N SER A 273 13.18 -3.04 -1.87
CA SER A 273 12.91 -2.76 -0.45
C SER A 273 11.44 -2.95 -0.06
N ASP A 274 10.52 -3.00 -1.04
CA ASP A 274 9.07 -3.17 -0.87
C ASP A 274 8.53 -4.27 -1.80
N ILE A 275 8.84 -5.53 -1.46
CA ILE A 275 8.40 -6.68 -2.25
C ILE A 275 6.95 -7.02 -1.92
N LEU A 276 6.11 -7.10 -2.96
CA LEU A 276 4.72 -7.52 -2.84
C LEU A 276 4.58 -9.00 -3.24
N TYR A 277 4.35 -9.88 -2.26
CA TYR A 277 4.21 -11.32 -2.49
C TYR A 277 2.81 -11.72 -2.93
N SER A 278 2.68 -12.76 -3.75
CA SER A 278 1.38 -13.43 -3.92
C SER A 278 1.14 -14.44 -2.80
N LEU A 279 -0.13 -14.83 -2.59
CA LEU A 279 -0.45 -15.95 -1.69
C LEU A 279 0.34 -17.22 -2.04
N LYS A 280 0.57 -17.47 -3.33
CA LYS A 280 1.35 -18.62 -3.81
C LYS A 280 2.82 -18.51 -3.39
N ASP A 281 3.41 -17.32 -3.42
CA ASP A 281 4.81 -17.13 -3.00
C ASP A 281 5.00 -17.44 -1.51
N LEU A 282 4.05 -17.04 -0.67
CA LEU A 282 4.09 -17.36 0.76
C LEU A 282 3.90 -18.85 1.03
N GLN A 283 3.01 -19.53 0.27
CA GLN A 283 2.86 -20.98 0.32
C GLN A 283 4.14 -21.73 -0.12
N LEU A 284 4.88 -21.14 -1.05
CA LEU A 284 6.18 -21.64 -1.50
C LEU A 284 7.32 -21.31 -0.52
N GLY A 285 7.05 -20.59 0.56
CA GLY A 285 7.99 -20.33 1.65
C GLY A 285 8.78 -19.03 1.56
N ALA A 286 8.32 -18.04 0.78
CA ALA A 286 9.02 -16.76 0.62
C ALA A 286 9.38 -16.08 1.94
N GLU A 287 8.48 -16.14 2.91
CA GLU A 287 8.67 -15.58 4.26
C GLU A 287 8.66 -16.66 5.37
N GLY A 288 9.03 -17.89 5.01
CA GLY A 288 9.05 -19.04 5.91
C GLY A 288 7.71 -19.77 6.00
N ASN A 289 7.55 -20.62 7.00
CA ASN A 289 6.31 -21.36 7.20
C ASN A 289 5.21 -20.43 7.72
N MET A 290 4.11 -20.32 6.95
CA MET A 290 2.94 -19.54 7.36
C MET A 290 2.14 -20.24 8.45
N ALA A 291 2.31 -21.55 8.69
CA ALA A 291 1.69 -22.20 9.85
C ALA A 291 2.36 -21.80 11.17
N GLU A 292 3.58 -21.23 11.13
CA GLU A 292 4.35 -20.81 12.30
C GLU A 292 4.33 -19.29 12.46
N LEU A 293 4.40 -18.83 13.71
CA LEU A 293 4.60 -17.43 14.06
C LEU A 293 6.10 -17.11 14.08
N SER A 294 6.48 -15.95 13.57
CA SER A 294 7.85 -15.43 13.71
C SER A 294 7.81 -14.02 14.27
N SER A 295 8.40 -13.82 15.45
CA SER A 295 8.49 -12.51 16.13
C SER A 295 8.82 -11.39 15.15
N GLY A 296 7.92 -10.41 15.03
CA GLY A 296 8.14 -9.20 14.23
C GLY A 296 8.13 -9.40 12.72
N ARG A 297 7.64 -10.54 12.23
CA ARG A 297 7.44 -10.75 10.78
C ARG A 297 6.44 -9.73 10.26
N ARG A 298 6.84 -9.00 9.22
CA ARG A 298 5.98 -8.08 8.46
C ARG A 298 6.11 -8.40 6.98
N VAL A 299 4.99 -8.67 6.31
CA VAL A 299 4.96 -9.11 4.90
C VAL A 299 3.88 -8.37 4.15
N GLN A 300 4.22 -7.72 3.04
CA GLN A 300 3.24 -7.16 2.12
C GLN A 300 2.85 -8.21 1.07
N LEU A 301 1.55 -8.38 0.83
CA LEU A 301 1.04 -9.38 -0.08
C LEU A 301 -0.21 -8.93 -0.85
N THR A 302 -0.45 -9.57 -1.98
CA THR A 302 -1.71 -9.49 -2.72
C THR A 302 -2.51 -10.77 -2.53
N LEU A 303 -3.77 -10.62 -2.16
CA LEU A 303 -4.74 -11.71 -2.04
C LEU A 303 -5.73 -11.64 -3.20
N GLY A 304 -6.03 -12.80 -3.79
CA GLY A 304 -6.98 -12.91 -4.89
C GLY A 304 -6.31 -12.96 -6.27
N GLN A 305 -6.95 -13.66 -7.21
CA GLN A 305 -6.49 -13.85 -8.59
C GLN A 305 -7.68 -13.89 -9.54
N GLN A 306 -7.44 -13.51 -10.79
CA GLN A 306 -8.46 -13.45 -11.83
C GLN A 306 -9.08 -14.85 -12.05
N GLY A 307 -10.38 -14.99 -11.71
CA GLY A 307 -11.14 -16.25 -11.85
C GLY A 307 -11.23 -17.12 -10.58
N ALA A 308 -10.46 -16.82 -9.52
CA ALA A 308 -10.50 -17.54 -8.24
C ALA A 308 -11.15 -16.74 -7.10
N SER A 309 -11.08 -15.41 -7.17
CA SER A 309 -11.76 -14.49 -6.24
C SER A 309 -12.50 -13.40 -7.01
N ARG A 310 -13.50 -12.79 -6.37
CA ARG A 310 -14.26 -11.67 -6.94
C ARG A 310 -13.41 -10.39 -6.94
N PHE A 311 -12.59 -10.19 -5.92
CA PHE A 311 -11.74 -9.00 -5.78
C PHE A 311 -10.25 -9.35 -5.66
N SER A 312 -9.42 -8.33 -5.80
CA SER A 312 -7.99 -8.37 -5.50
C SER A 312 -7.72 -7.41 -4.34
N TYR A 313 -6.97 -7.87 -3.35
CA TYR A 313 -6.75 -7.14 -2.11
C TYR A 313 -5.26 -6.91 -1.87
N LYS A 314 -4.91 -5.72 -1.42
CA LYS A 314 -3.60 -5.47 -0.80
C LYS A 314 -3.71 -5.79 0.68
N ALA A 315 -2.78 -6.57 1.19
CA ALA A 315 -2.74 -6.93 2.59
C ALA A 315 -1.32 -6.87 3.17
N ILE A 316 -1.26 -6.74 4.49
CA ILE A 316 -0.04 -6.75 5.29
C ILE A 316 -0.23 -7.79 6.39
N LEU A 317 0.62 -8.81 6.40
CA LEU A 317 0.65 -9.83 7.44
C LEU A 317 1.71 -9.43 8.48
N LEU A 318 1.29 -9.40 9.75
CA LEU A 318 2.08 -8.97 10.89
C LEU A 318 2.04 -10.04 11.98
N ASP A 319 3.20 -10.54 12.41
CA ASP A 319 3.33 -11.40 13.59
C ASP A 319 3.85 -10.54 14.76
N ALA A 320 3.20 -10.63 15.92
CA ALA A 320 3.54 -9.80 17.08
C ALA A 320 5.02 -9.94 17.49
N GLN A 321 5.67 -8.81 17.85
CA GLN A 321 7.12 -8.73 18.09
C GLN A 321 7.59 -9.44 19.37
N GLN A 322 6.81 -9.45 20.46
CA GLN A 322 7.03 -10.25 21.67
C GLN A 322 5.83 -10.18 22.62
N GLN A 323 5.65 -11.21 23.45
CA GLN A 323 4.44 -11.46 24.28
C GLN A 323 4.24 -10.43 25.40
N SER A 324 3.37 -9.45 25.19
CA SER A 324 2.84 -8.55 26.23
C SER A 324 1.62 -9.14 26.98
N GLY A 325 1.50 -10.47 27.02
CA GLY A 325 0.41 -11.20 27.69
C GLY A 325 -0.17 -12.34 26.83
N PRO A 326 -1.18 -13.08 27.33
CA PRO A 326 -1.90 -14.06 26.52
C PRO A 326 -2.64 -13.35 25.38
N PHE A 327 -2.40 -13.79 24.14
CA PHE A 327 -3.15 -13.31 22.98
C PHE A 327 -4.63 -13.66 23.15
N SER A 328 -5.49 -12.74 22.75
CA SER A 328 -6.94 -12.99 22.72
C SER A 328 -7.34 -13.81 21.49
N TYR A 329 -6.53 -13.75 20.42
CA TYR A 329 -6.76 -14.43 19.15
C TYR A 329 -5.45 -14.95 18.55
N ASP A 330 -5.48 -16.16 17.98
CA ASP A 330 -4.32 -16.74 17.28
C ASP A 330 -4.11 -16.06 15.90
N CYS A 331 -5.19 -15.53 15.29
CA CYS A 331 -5.13 -14.76 14.04
C CYS A 331 -6.30 -13.76 13.96
N GLY A 332 -6.04 -12.52 13.55
CA GLY A 332 -7.05 -11.49 13.27
C GLY A 332 -6.97 -11.02 11.82
N VAL A 333 -8.10 -10.61 11.24
CA VAL A 333 -8.15 -9.94 9.92
C VAL A 333 -8.68 -8.53 10.13
N PHE A 334 -7.90 -7.52 9.75
CA PHE A 334 -8.23 -6.12 9.98
C PHE A 334 -8.57 -5.42 8.67
N LEU A 335 -9.84 -5.12 8.43
CA LEU A 335 -10.29 -4.43 7.22
C LEU A 335 -10.15 -2.92 7.42
N VAL A 336 -9.34 -2.30 6.57
CA VAL A 336 -9.16 -0.86 6.51
C VAL A 336 -9.98 -0.31 5.34
N PRO A 337 -11.04 0.48 5.59
CA PRO A 337 -11.78 1.15 4.54
C PRO A 337 -10.86 2.05 3.72
N LYS A 338 -11.12 2.17 2.41
CA LYS A 338 -10.37 3.06 1.49
C LYS A 338 -10.16 4.46 2.07
N ALA A 339 -11.19 5.00 2.72
CA ALA A 339 -11.17 6.34 3.31
C ALA A 339 -10.11 6.49 4.41
N ARG A 340 -9.72 5.41 5.10
CA ARG A 340 -8.74 5.45 6.20
C ARG A 340 -7.39 4.86 5.83
N ALA A 341 -7.27 4.20 4.68
CA ALA A 341 -6.04 3.51 4.25
C ALA A 341 -4.80 4.42 4.14
N HIS A 342 -4.99 5.74 4.15
CA HIS A 342 -3.90 6.73 4.14
C HIS A 342 -3.52 7.23 5.55
N GLU A 343 -4.37 7.05 6.56
CA GLU A 343 -4.09 7.45 7.94
C GLU A 343 -2.83 6.77 8.44
N TRP A 344 -2.01 7.52 9.18
CA TRP A 344 -0.73 7.04 9.72
C TRP A 344 -0.85 5.69 10.43
N LEU A 345 -1.94 5.46 11.16
CA LEU A 345 -2.23 4.22 11.88
C LEU A 345 -2.24 2.96 10.98
N PHE A 346 -2.59 3.11 9.69
CA PHE A 346 -2.69 1.98 8.76
C PHE A 346 -1.64 2.03 7.64
N SER A 347 -1.13 3.22 7.30
CA SER A 347 -0.18 3.42 6.20
C SER A 347 1.28 3.33 6.62
N SER A 348 1.62 3.73 7.85
CA SER A 348 2.99 3.64 8.40
C SER A 348 3.27 2.29 9.05
N GLU A 349 4.54 1.89 9.08
CA GLU A 349 4.94 0.66 9.77
C GLU A 349 4.73 0.79 11.29
N GLU A 350 5.08 1.93 11.87
CA GLU A 350 4.92 2.22 13.29
C GLU A 350 3.45 2.16 13.71
N GLY A 351 2.55 2.75 12.92
CA GLY A 351 1.11 2.69 13.15
C GLY A 351 0.55 1.27 13.04
N GLN A 352 0.98 0.50 12.05
CA GLN A 352 0.58 -0.90 11.88
C GLN A 352 0.92 -1.74 13.12
N TRP A 353 2.08 -1.52 13.73
CA TRP A 353 2.47 -2.20 14.97
C TRP A 353 1.57 -1.82 16.16
N LEU A 354 1.12 -0.56 16.28
CA LEU A 354 0.15 -0.16 17.29
C LEU A 354 -1.21 -0.86 17.12
N VAL A 355 -1.65 -1.08 15.86
CA VAL A 355 -2.87 -1.85 15.58
C VAL A 355 -2.73 -3.31 16.02
N VAL A 356 -1.56 -3.92 15.78
CA VAL A 356 -1.27 -5.30 16.23
C VAL A 356 -1.37 -5.40 17.74
N GLU A 357 -0.71 -4.50 18.48
CA GLU A 357 -0.74 -4.46 19.95
C GLU A 357 -2.17 -4.27 20.49
N SER A 358 -2.92 -3.33 19.91
CA SER A 358 -4.30 -3.03 20.32
C SER A 358 -5.25 -4.19 20.05
N SER A 359 -5.05 -4.94 18.96
CA SER A 359 -5.89 -6.08 18.59
C SER A 359 -5.70 -7.31 19.47
N LYS A 360 -4.58 -7.38 20.24
CA LYS A 360 -4.16 -8.56 21.03
C LYS A 360 -4.13 -9.87 20.22
N SER A 361 -3.86 -9.78 18.92
CA SER A 361 -3.76 -10.94 18.01
C SER A 361 -2.31 -11.41 17.88
N ALA A 362 -2.09 -12.73 17.84
CA ALA A 362 -0.75 -13.29 17.62
C ALA A 362 -0.25 -13.04 16.19
N ARG A 363 -1.16 -13.15 15.21
CA ARG A 363 -1.01 -12.69 13.83
C ARG A 363 -2.14 -11.75 13.46
N LEU A 364 -1.84 -10.64 12.78
CA LEU A 364 -2.81 -9.73 12.20
C LEU A 364 -2.62 -9.66 10.67
N ILE A 365 -3.70 -9.85 9.93
CA ILE A 365 -3.75 -9.67 8.48
C ILE A 365 -4.52 -8.38 8.20
N MET A 366 -3.82 -7.28 7.98
CA MET A 366 -4.41 -5.98 7.66
C MET A 366 -4.72 -5.92 6.16
N VAL A 367 -5.99 -5.79 5.78
CA VAL A 367 -6.48 -5.75 4.40
C VAL A 367 -6.91 -4.33 4.06
N LEU A 368 -6.25 -3.73 3.08
CA LEU A 368 -6.53 -2.38 2.60
C LEU A 368 -7.53 -2.44 1.45
N LEU A 369 -8.73 -1.90 1.67
CA LEU A 369 -9.76 -1.83 0.65
C LEU A 369 -9.51 -0.65 -0.30
N ASP A 370 -9.81 -0.85 -1.58
CA ASP A 370 -9.68 0.16 -2.63
C ASP A 370 -11.00 0.38 -3.41
N THR A 371 -10.93 1.13 -4.51
CA THR A 371 -12.09 1.46 -5.36
C THR A 371 -12.82 0.25 -5.93
N SER A 372 -12.15 -0.90 -6.09
CA SER A 372 -12.80 -2.12 -6.59
C SER A 372 -13.84 -2.68 -5.63
N HIS A 373 -13.80 -2.27 -4.36
CA HIS A 373 -14.66 -2.75 -3.28
C HIS A 373 -15.86 -1.84 -2.99
N THR A 374 -15.95 -0.66 -3.64
CA THR A 374 -16.91 0.42 -3.31
C THR A 374 -18.38 -0.03 -3.38
N ASN A 375 -18.70 -0.95 -4.28
CA ASN A 375 -20.06 -1.45 -4.50
C ASN A 375 -20.34 -2.79 -3.80
N ALA A 376 -19.43 -3.28 -2.96
CA ALA A 376 -19.55 -4.56 -2.28
C ALA A 376 -19.96 -4.35 -0.81
N SER A 377 -20.86 -5.18 -0.30
CA SER A 377 -21.16 -5.16 1.14
C SER A 377 -19.99 -5.76 1.93
N MET A 378 -19.89 -5.40 3.23
CA MET A 378 -18.86 -6.00 4.10
C MET A 378 -19.00 -7.52 4.19
N ASP A 379 -20.23 -8.05 4.15
CA ASP A 379 -20.49 -9.50 4.13
C ASP A 379 -19.98 -10.16 2.84
N GLU A 380 -20.13 -9.48 1.69
CA GLU A 380 -19.60 -9.96 0.40
C GLU A 380 -18.07 -9.98 0.41
N ILE A 381 -17.44 -8.93 0.94
CA ILE A 381 -15.98 -8.82 1.07
C ILE A 381 -15.44 -9.92 1.99
N GLN A 382 -16.07 -10.14 3.13
CA GLN A 382 -15.65 -11.20 4.07
C GLN A 382 -15.77 -12.59 3.45
N LYS A 383 -16.87 -12.86 2.73
CA LYS A 383 -17.09 -14.14 2.06
C LYS A 383 -16.04 -14.41 0.98
N ASP A 384 -15.62 -13.39 0.23
CA ASP A 384 -14.57 -13.50 -0.79
C ASP A 384 -13.17 -13.64 -0.17
N LEU A 385 -12.88 -12.92 0.92
CA LEU A 385 -11.59 -12.95 1.62
C LEU A 385 -11.33 -14.23 2.41
N SER A 386 -12.36 -14.81 3.02
CA SER A 386 -12.24 -15.96 3.93
C SER A 386 -11.37 -17.12 3.37
N PRO A 387 -11.59 -17.62 2.12
CA PRO A 387 -10.74 -18.67 1.56
C PRO A 387 -9.29 -18.23 1.28
N LEU A 388 -9.04 -16.93 1.12
CA LEU A 388 -7.72 -16.37 0.80
C LEU A 388 -6.84 -16.20 2.05
N VAL A 389 -7.45 -15.84 3.19
CA VAL A 389 -6.73 -15.63 4.47
C VAL A 389 -6.57 -16.90 5.29
N LYS A 390 -7.44 -17.90 5.09
CA LYS A 390 -7.40 -19.17 5.86
C LYS A 390 -6.05 -19.90 5.80
N PRO A 391 -5.34 -19.99 4.64
CA PRO A 391 -4.02 -20.61 4.58
C PRO A 391 -2.91 -19.84 5.32
N LEU A 392 -3.18 -18.59 5.72
CA LEU A 392 -2.23 -17.72 6.43
C LEU A 392 -2.41 -17.77 7.95
N ALA A 393 -3.41 -18.48 8.45
CA ALA A 393 -3.60 -18.65 9.89
C ALA A 393 -2.54 -19.61 10.46
N PRO A 394 -1.95 -19.31 11.63
CA PRO A 394 -1.04 -20.22 12.30
C PRO A 394 -1.78 -21.50 12.75
N GLY A 395 -1.12 -22.65 12.63
CA GLY A 395 -1.68 -23.94 13.01
C GLY A 395 -1.34 -24.32 14.44
N ARG A 396 -2.30 -24.85 15.21
CA ARG A 396 -2.01 -25.65 16.41
C ARG A 396 -1.87 -27.12 15.98
N GLU A 397 -0.72 -27.73 16.24
CA GLU A 397 -0.58 -29.17 16.05
C GLU A 397 -1.59 -29.95 16.91
N GLY A 398 -2.15 -31.01 16.33
CA GLY A 398 -2.84 -32.07 17.06
C GLY A 398 -4.35 -31.86 17.26
N THR A 399 -5.13 -32.04 16.20
CA THR A 399 -6.31 -32.92 16.19
C THR A 399 -6.93 -32.88 14.79
N GLU A 400 -7.16 -34.06 14.20
CA GLU A 400 -8.20 -34.26 13.18
C GLU A 400 -9.57 -34.00 13.84
N ALA A 401 -9.86 -32.76 14.22
CA ALA A 401 -11.20 -32.34 14.55
C ALA A 401 -11.85 -31.92 13.24
N GLN A 402 -12.89 -32.64 12.82
CA GLN A 402 -13.84 -32.11 11.85
C GLN A 402 -14.29 -30.72 12.34
N ILE A 403 -13.86 -29.68 11.62
CA ILE A 403 -14.19 -28.28 11.95
C ILE A 403 -15.66 -28.09 11.57
N PRO A 404 -16.55 -27.73 12.51
CA PRO A 404 -17.89 -27.29 12.13
C PRO A 404 -17.76 -25.98 11.36
N TYR A 405 -18.36 -25.90 10.17
CA TYR A 405 -18.60 -24.65 9.49
C TYR A 405 -19.41 -23.73 10.41
N SER A 406 -18.75 -22.73 11.01
CA SER A 406 -19.38 -21.61 11.69
C SER A 406 -19.55 -20.51 10.64
N ASP A 407 -20.78 -20.33 10.15
CA ASP A 407 -21.16 -19.30 9.15
C ASP A 407 -21.10 -17.85 9.69
N LYS A 408 -20.37 -17.58 10.77
CA LYS A 408 -20.40 -16.27 11.44
C LYS A 408 -19.03 -15.79 11.89
N TRP A 409 -18.28 -15.25 10.94
CA TRP A 409 -17.28 -14.24 11.26
C TRP A 409 -18.00 -13.01 11.84
N THR A 410 -17.63 -12.57 13.05
CA THR A 410 -18.28 -11.41 13.70
C THR A 410 -17.43 -10.16 13.55
N THR A 411 -18.00 -9.11 12.94
CA THR A 411 -17.38 -7.79 12.81
C THR A 411 -17.42 -7.04 14.15
N GLN A 412 -16.27 -6.57 14.64
CA GLN A 412 -16.17 -5.62 15.76
C GLN A 412 -15.20 -4.48 15.42
N SER A 413 -15.49 -3.27 15.89
CA SER A 413 -14.57 -2.12 15.76
C SER A 413 -13.51 -2.14 16.86
N LEU A 414 -12.31 -1.61 16.57
CA LEU A 414 -11.21 -1.52 17.55
C LEU A 414 -11.58 -0.69 18.78
N ASP A 415 -12.37 0.37 18.59
CA ASP A 415 -12.77 1.28 19.68
C ASP A 415 -13.63 0.59 20.75
N GLN A 416 -14.27 -0.53 20.39
CA GLN A 416 -15.08 -1.36 21.30
C GLN A 416 -14.26 -2.44 22.02
N LEU A 417 -12.99 -2.67 21.67
CA LEU A 417 -12.15 -3.74 22.22
C LEU A 417 -11.34 -3.31 23.47
N LEU A 418 -11.40 -2.04 23.87
CA LEU A 418 -10.69 -1.50 25.03
C LEU A 418 -11.39 -1.70 26.38
N GLU A 419 -12.67 -2.09 26.38
CA GLU A 419 -13.42 -2.37 27.61
C GLU A 419 -14.10 -3.72 27.49
N TYR A 420 -13.58 -4.80 28.09
CA TYR A 420 -14.34 -5.95 28.63
C TYR A 420 -13.38 -7.09 29.05
N PRO A 421 -13.39 -7.55 30.32
CA PRO A 421 -12.81 -8.83 30.69
C PRO A 421 -13.87 -9.93 30.48
N ILE A 422 -13.66 -10.86 29.55
CA ILE A 422 -14.56 -12.01 29.37
C ILE A 422 -13.81 -13.32 29.55
N ALA A 423 -14.42 -14.15 30.40
CA ALA A 423 -13.98 -15.46 30.83
C ALA A 423 -13.77 -16.47 29.69
N SER A 424 -12.86 -17.41 29.97
CA SER A 424 -12.47 -18.59 29.20
C SER A 424 -13.62 -19.28 28.43
N LYS A 425 -13.53 -19.24 27.09
CA LYS A 425 -14.24 -20.15 26.17
C LYS A 425 -13.24 -20.99 25.38
N PRO A 426 -13.62 -22.23 24.97
CA PRO A 426 -12.70 -23.20 24.39
C PRO A 426 -12.20 -22.79 23.00
N ALA A 427 -10.98 -23.21 22.68
CA ALA A 427 -10.23 -22.86 21.48
C ALA A 427 -10.91 -23.35 20.19
N VAL A 428 -11.58 -22.43 19.50
CA VAL A 428 -11.91 -22.54 18.07
C VAL A 428 -10.92 -21.63 17.35
N VAL A 429 -10.24 -22.12 16.32
CA VAL A 429 -9.41 -21.28 15.42
C VAL A 429 -10.37 -20.48 14.55
N ASP A 430 -10.98 -19.46 15.16
CA ASP A 430 -11.83 -18.48 14.50
C ASP A 430 -10.95 -17.24 14.33
N ALA A 431 -10.44 -17.01 13.13
CA ALA A 431 -9.84 -15.70 12.89
C ALA A 431 -10.97 -14.66 13.02
N ARG A 432 -10.68 -13.44 13.48
CA ARG A 432 -11.74 -12.45 13.73
C ARG A 432 -11.64 -11.30 12.74
N PHE A 433 -12.73 -10.99 12.05
CA PHE A 433 -12.80 -9.77 11.23
C PHE A 433 -13.02 -8.57 12.13
N MET A 434 -12.06 -7.67 12.12
CA MET A 434 -12.15 -6.35 12.72
C MET A 434 -12.24 -5.34 11.57
N ALA A 435 -12.99 -4.26 11.76
CA ALA A 435 -13.04 -3.16 10.80
C ALA A 435 -12.72 -1.86 11.53
N ALA A 436 -11.93 -0.99 10.90
CA ALA A 436 -11.87 0.39 11.36
C ALA A 436 -13.27 1.01 11.20
N SER A 437 -13.84 1.59 12.26
CA SER A 437 -15.03 2.45 12.13
C SER A 437 -14.67 3.62 11.20
N ASP A 438 -15.64 4.29 10.60
CA ASP A 438 -15.39 5.54 9.86
C ASP A 438 -14.98 6.70 10.78
N GLY A 439 -14.77 6.42 12.08
CA GLY A 439 -14.44 7.37 13.13
C GLY A 439 -15.60 8.31 13.44
N ILE A 440 -16.78 8.17 12.82
CA ILE A 440 -17.90 9.09 12.96
C ILE A 440 -18.95 8.45 13.87
N LYS A 441 -19.00 8.92 15.11
CA LYS A 441 -20.03 8.56 16.10
C LYS A 441 -21.43 8.91 15.63
N GLN A 442 -21.60 10.05 14.94
CA GLN A 442 -22.90 10.49 14.42
C GLN A 442 -22.71 11.42 13.20
N ARG A 443 -23.57 11.29 12.18
CA ARG A 443 -23.56 12.09 10.93
C ARG A 443 -24.94 12.65 10.60
N LYS A 444 -25.01 13.91 10.18
CA LYS A 444 -26.23 14.56 9.68
C LYS A 444 -25.93 15.39 8.44
N ILE A 445 -26.52 15.04 7.30
CA ILE A 445 -26.45 15.89 6.10
C ILE A 445 -27.26 17.16 6.36
N VAL A 446 -26.60 18.31 6.30
CA VAL A 446 -27.20 19.64 6.48
C VAL A 446 -27.70 20.18 5.14
N HIS A 447 -26.92 19.97 4.07
CA HIS A 447 -27.28 20.44 2.73
C HIS A 447 -26.60 19.61 1.64
N GLN A 448 -27.22 19.57 0.47
CA GLN A 448 -26.64 18.97 -0.74
C GLN A 448 -27.03 19.83 -1.95
N VAL A 449 -26.05 20.14 -2.79
CA VAL A 449 -26.24 20.95 -4.00
C VAL A 449 -25.31 20.47 -5.11
N THR A 450 -25.69 20.71 -6.36
CA THR A 450 -24.83 20.42 -7.52
C THR A 450 -24.47 21.73 -8.22
N SER A 451 -23.18 22.01 -8.34
CA SER A 451 -22.65 23.10 -9.14
C SER A 451 -22.32 22.63 -10.57
N PRO A 452 -22.56 23.46 -11.60
CA PRO A 452 -22.08 23.21 -12.96
C PRO A 452 -20.54 23.11 -13.07
N LEU A 453 -19.79 23.77 -12.19
CA LEU A 453 -18.32 23.82 -12.21
C LEU A 453 -17.69 22.78 -11.29
N THR A 454 -18.20 22.65 -10.06
CA THR A 454 -17.60 21.81 -9.01
C THR A 454 -18.26 20.43 -8.90
N GLY A 455 -19.43 20.23 -9.52
CA GLY A 455 -20.20 18.98 -9.41
C GLY A 455 -21.00 18.92 -8.12
N SER A 456 -21.30 17.71 -7.64
CA SER A 456 -22.12 17.51 -6.43
C SER A 456 -21.32 17.81 -5.15
N ILE A 457 -21.93 18.57 -4.24
CA ILE A 457 -21.34 19.10 -3.01
C ILE A 457 -22.27 18.75 -1.84
N ILE A 458 -21.70 18.26 -0.75
CA ILE A 458 -22.40 17.93 0.50
C ILE A 458 -21.86 18.80 1.63
N VAL A 459 -22.78 19.29 2.47
CA VAL A 459 -22.48 19.87 3.78
C VAL A 459 -23.08 18.96 4.83
N ASP A 460 -22.27 18.45 5.77
CA ASP A 460 -22.73 17.58 6.86
C ASP A 460 -22.13 17.98 8.22
N ASP A 461 -22.87 17.70 9.29
CA ASP A 461 -22.42 17.81 10.68
C ASP A 461 -22.03 16.41 11.17
N VAL A 462 -20.85 16.29 11.77
CA VAL A 462 -20.29 15.03 12.29
C VAL A 462 -19.78 15.16 13.70
N ILE A 463 -19.89 14.06 14.46
CA ILE A 463 -19.20 13.86 15.73
C ILE A 463 -18.24 12.70 15.55
N TYR A 464 -16.97 12.89 15.91
CA TYR A 464 -15.98 11.82 15.86
C TYR A 464 -16.02 10.94 17.11
N GLU A 465 -15.67 9.65 16.96
CA GLU A 465 -15.40 8.74 18.07
C GLU A 465 -14.12 9.22 18.79
N LYS A 466 -14.16 9.33 20.11
CA LYS A 466 -13.00 9.79 20.90
C LYS A 466 -11.92 8.70 20.88
N VAL A 467 -10.84 8.93 20.14
CA VAL A 467 -9.60 8.16 20.27
C VAL A 467 -8.85 8.68 21.51
N GLY A 468 -8.34 7.78 22.34
CA GLY A 468 -7.82 8.11 23.69
C GLY A 468 -6.80 9.25 23.74
N ASP A 469 -7.00 10.16 24.69
CA ASP A 469 -6.10 11.08 25.41
C ASP A 469 -4.89 11.78 24.75
N ASP A 470 -4.66 11.71 23.44
CA ASP A 470 -3.49 12.37 22.81
C ASP A 470 -3.81 13.65 22.01
N LEU A 471 -4.97 14.27 22.25
CA LEU A 471 -5.20 15.67 21.84
C LEU A 471 -4.77 16.58 22.98
N SER A 472 -3.69 17.32 22.76
CA SER A 472 -3.04 18.27 23.68
C SER A 472 -3.89 19.53 24.00
N TYR A 473 -5.22 19.42 24.08
CA TYR A 473 -6.13 20.52 24.36
C TYR A 473 -7.01 20.23 25.58
N PRO A 474 -6.97 21.06 26.64
CA PRO A 474 -7.92 20.99 27.75
C PRO A 474 -9.21 21.71 27.36
N LEU A 475 -10.05 21.08 26.52
CA LEU A 475 -11.43 21.51 26.30
C LEU A 475 -12.40 20.64 27.13
N PRO A 476 -13.47 21.21 27.71
CA PRO A 476 -14.30 20.53 28.69
C PRO A 476 -15.12 19.39 28.05
N SER A 477 -14.72 18.14 28.33
CA SER A 477 -15.43 16.83 28.34
C SER A 477 -16.56 16.48 27.36
N ASN A 478 -17.02 17.37 26.48
CA ASN A 478 -18.15 17.16 25.57
C ASN A 478 -17.66 16.65 24.21
N ASP A 479 -18.50 15.90 23.52
CA ASP A 479 -18.23 15.47 22.15
C ASP A 479 -18.20 16.70 21.23
N LEU A 480 -17.10 16.89 20.49
CA LEU A 480 -16.95 17.99 19.54
C LEU A 480 -17.77 17.70 18.27
N ILE A 481 -18.43 18.73 17.74
CA ILE A 481 -19.21 18.65 16.50
C ILE A 481 -18.49 19.46 15.44
N PHE A 482 -18.29 18.86 14.27
CA PHE A 482 -17.68 19.52 13.12
C PHE A 482 -18.66 19.60 11.96
N ARG A 483 -18.65 20.71 11.23
CA ARG A 483 -19.34 20.86 9.95
C ARG A 483 -18.35 20.72 8.81
N ARG A 484 -18.63 19.85 7.84
CA ARG A 484 -17.73 19.62 6.71
C ARG A 484 -18.33 20.05 5.39
N LEU A 485 -17.47 20.45 4.47
CA LEU A 485 -17.77 20.65 3.06
C LEU A 485 -17.08 19.52 2.28
N THR A 486 -17.84 18.75 1.50
CA THR A 486 -17.32 17.63 0.71
C THR A 486 -17.72 17.73 -0.76
N PHE A 487 -16.76 17.70 -1.68
CA PHE A 487 -17.03 17.59 -3.12
C PHE A 487 -17.08 16.12 -3.54
N GLN A 488 -18.23 15.64 -3.99
CA GLN A 488 -18.43 14.22 -4.32
C GLN A 488 -17.62 13.75 -5.55
N ARG A 489 -17.09 14.67 -6.37
CA ARG A 489 -16.17 14.32 -7.47
C ARG A 489 -14.87 13.68 -6.98
N MET A 490 -14.50 13.87 -5.71
CA MET A 490 -13.35 13.24 -5.06
C MET A 490 -13.79 12.50 -3.79
N GLU A 491 -14.43 11.34 -3.96
CA GLU A 491 -14.92 10.52 -2.85
C GLU A 491 -13.78 10.08 -1.91
N GLY A 492 -13.71 10.73 -0.74
CA GLY A 492 -12.77 10.43 0.34
C GLY A 492 -11.91 11.61 0.81
N LEU A 493 -11.95 12.76 0.13
CA LEU A 493 -11.27 13.98 0.58
C LEU A 493 -12.28 14.92 1.23
N VAL A 494 -12.10 15.24 2.51
CA VAL A 494 -12.82 16.33 3.18
C VAL A 494 -12.09 17.64 2.86
N GLN A 495 -12.73 18.54 2.10
CA GLN A 495 -12.10 19.77 1.64
C GLN A 495 -12.01 20.83 2.74
N SER A 496 -13.03 20.90 3.61
CA SER A 496 -13.03 21.83 4.73
C SER A 496 -13.78 21.26 5.91
N GLU A 497 -13.27 21.54 7.11
CA GLU A 497 -13.87 21.11 8.37
C GLU A 497 -13.87 22.26 9.37
N ALA A 498 -15.04 22.55 9.93
CA ALA A 498 -15.29 23.70 10.79
C ALA A 498 -15.80 23.24 12.16
N LEU A 499 -15.12 23.62 13.24
CA LEU A 499 -15.60 23.34 14.59
C LEU A 499 -16.88 24.13 14.88
N LEU A 500 -17.91 23.46 15.42
CA LEU A 500 -19.15 24.08 15.86
C LEU A 500 -19.16 24.30 17.37
N THR A 501 -19.53 25.50 17.80
CA THR A 501 -19.67 25.89 19.21
C THR A 501 -21.07 26.42 19.51
N LEU A 502 -21.52 26.29 20.76
CA LEU A 502 -22.81 26.87 21.19
C LEU A 502 -22.70 28.40 21.25
N GLY A 503 -23.55 29.09 20.48
CA GLY A 503 -23.58 30.54 20.50
C GLY A 503 -24.04 31.08 21.85
N THR A 504 -23.24 31.93 22.51
CA THR A 504 -23.72 32.74 23.62
C THR A 504 -24.77 33.74 23.10
N SER A 505 -26.00 33.64 23.58
CA SER A 505 -27.06 34.63 23.28
C SER A 505 -26.60 36.02 23.76
N GLN A 506 -26.15 36.86 22.83
CA GLN A 506 -26.07 38.30 23.07
C GLN A 506 -27.50 38.86 23.02
N LYS A 507 -27.96 39.34 24.17
CA LYS A 507 -29.13 40.21 24.31
C LYS A 507 -29.02 41.38 23.33
N VAL A 508 -29.97 41.47 22.40
CA VAL A 508 -30.27 42.74 21.71
C VAL A 508 -31.26 43.49 22.60
N LEU A 509 -30.81 44.61 23.15
CA LEU A 509 -31.61 45.62 23.84
C LEU A 509 -31.84 46.78 22.85
N GLY A 510 -33.11 47.16 22.61
CA GLY A 510 -33.58 48.37 21.87
C GLY A 510 -33.44 48.29 20.34
N ASP A 511 -34.39 48.66 19.50
CA ASP A 511 -35.50 49.60 19.64
C ASP A 511 -36.74 49.22 18.82
N THR A 512 -37.85 49.72 19.34
CA THR A 512 -39.24 49.80 18.89
C THR A 512 -39.51 49.84 17.38
N GLU A 513 -40.47 49.03 16.89
CA GLU A 513 -41.70 49.54 16.27
C GLU A 513 -42.80 48.48 16.05
N GLN A 514 -44.04 48.95 16.15
CA GLN A 514 -45.28 48.22 16.36
C GLN A 514 -45.81 47.53 15.09
N LYS A 515 -46.54 46.41 15.25
CA LYS A 515 -47.93 46.31 14.74
C LYS A 515 -48.73 45.13 15.33
N LYS A 516 -49.96 45.49 15.67
CA LYS A 516 -51.02 44.78 16.41
C LYS A 516 -51.59 43.58 15.65
N ALA A 517 -52.10 42.57 16.38
CA ALA A 517 -53.54 42.21 16.36
C ALA A 517 -53.94 41.10 17.36
N HIS A 518 -54.82 41.49 18.29
CA HIS A 518 -56.01 40.80 18.84
C HIS A 518 -56.02 39.27 19.06
N SER A 519 -56.06 38.86 20.34
CA SER A 519 -57.26 38.36 21.08
C SER A 519 -57.23 36.82 21.22
N SER A 520 -57.62 36.14 22.31
CA SER A 520 -58.53 36.46 23.41
C SER A 520 -58.28 35.53 24.64
N SER A 521 -58.47 36.11 25.82
CA SER A 521 -58.96 35.54 27.10
C SER A 521 -58.78 34.04 27.46
N LYS A 522 -58.05 33.76 28.55
CA LYS A 522 -58.62 33.45 29.89
C LYS A 522 -57.53 33.19 30.94
N ALA A 523 -57.80 33.69 32.15
CA ALA A 523 -56.92 33.72 33.30
C ALA A 523 -57.08 32.51 34.24
N LYS A 524 -56.08 32.37 35.14
CA LYS A 524 -55.93 31.53 36.37
C LYS A 524 -55.00 30.33 36.15
N LYS A 525 -53.92 30.10 36.90
CA LYS A 525 -53.60 30.40 38.31
C LYS A 525 -52.07 30.52 38.48
N ARG A 526 -51.64 31.38 39.42
CA ARG A 526 -50.25 31.52 39.89
C ARG A 526 -49.70 30.21 40.46
N GLY A 527 -48.53 29.79 39.97
CA GLY A 527 -47.59 28.92 40.66
C GLY A 527 -46.19 29.44 40.37
N ASN A 528 -45.40 29.68 41.42
CA ASN A 528 -44.02 30.16 41.33
C ASN A 528 -43.17 29.19 40.49
N LEU A 529 -42.80 29.57 39.26
CA LEU A 529 -41.69 28.92 38.55
C LEU A 529 -40.39 29.62 38.92
N LYS A 530 -39.53 28.89 39.63
CA LYS A 530 -38.08 29.12 39.64
C LYS A 530 -37.62 29.21 38.17
N ARG A 531 -36.84 30.24 37.85
CA ARG A 531 -36.08 30.32 36.60
C ARG A 531 -35.15 29.11 36.54
N ASN A 532 -35.46 28.15 35.68
CA ASN A 532 -34.51 27.19 35.17
C ASN A 532 -34.03 27.75 33.84
N ASP A 533 -32.83 28.31 33.80
CA ASP A 533 -32.07 28.33 32.54
C ASP A 533 -31.85 26.85 32.17
N PRO A 534 -32.24 26.39 30.97
CA PRO A 534 -32.00 25.01 30.59
C PRO A 534 -30.48 24.80 30.47
N LYS A 535 -29.92 23.96 31.35
CA LYS A 535 -28.63 23.32 31.11
C LYS A 535 -28.82 22.37 29.93
N VAL A 536 -28.52 22.84 28.73
CA VAL A 536 -28.47 22.00 27.52
C VAL A 536 -27.20 21.15 27.61
N SER A 537 -27.35 19.83 27.65
CA SER A 537 -26.25 18.87 27.55
C SER A 537 -26.19 18.29 26.13
N VAL A 538 -24.98 18.04 25.62
CA VAL A 538 -24.73 17.52 24.26
C VAL A 538 -25.28 16.08 24.07
N SER A 539 -25.80 15.46 25.13
CA SER A 539 -26.48 14.16 25.13
C SER A 539 -27.77 14.09 24.30
N ASP A 540 -28.33 15.23 23.90
CA ASP A 540 -29.66 15.29 23.27
C ASP A 540 -29.62 15.11 21.72
N GLY A 541 -28.46 14.79 21.16
CA GLY A 541 -28.24 14.46 19.74
C GLY A 541 -28.11 15.68 18.81
N ILE A 542 -27.38 15.51 17.68
CA ILE A 542 -27.12 16.57 16.68
C ILE A 542 -28.42 17.26 16.20
N ASP A 543 -29.56 16.56 16.20
CA ASP A 543 -30.83 17.08 15.69
C ASP A 543 -31.43 18.24 16.49
N TYR A 544 -31.24 18.26 17.82
CA TYR A 544 -31.77 19.33 18.68
C TYR A 544 -30.84 20.55 18.76
N LEU A 545 -29.54 20.36 18.49
CA LEU A 545 -28.50 21.38 18.69
C LEU A 545 -28.25 22.25 17.45
N SER A 546 -28.61 21.79 16.25
CA SER A 546 -28.24 22.45 14.99
C SER A 546 -28.68 23.92 14.86
N GLU A 547 -29.74 24.34 15.56
CA GLU A 547 -30.21 25.74 15.56
C GLU A 547 -29.39 26.69 16.44
N TYR A 548 -28.58 26.17 17.37
CA TYR A 548 -27.81 26.95 18.35
C TYR A 548 -26.30 26.92 18.10
N LEU A 549 -25.85 26.10 17.14
CA LEU A 549 -24.45 25.93 16.79
C LEU A 549 -23.98 27.00 15.80
N LYS A 550 -22.79 27.55 16.04
CA LYS A 550 -22.09 28.48 15.14
C LYS A 550 -20.70 27.96 14.84
N VAL A 551 -20.20 28.27 13.65
CA VAL A 551 -18.80 28.01 13.30
C VAL A 551 -17.88 28.87 14.17
N ASP A 552 -16.85 28.24 14.72
CA ASP A 552 -15.75 28.90 15.42
C ASP A 552 -14.64 29.28 14.42
N HIS A 553 -14.65 30.53 13.95
CA HIS A 553 -13.62 31.05 13.03
C HIS A 553 -12.27 31.31 13.71
N ASN A 554 -12.15 31.14 15.03
CA ASN A 554 -10.89 31.22 15.75
C ASN A 554 -10.19 29.85 15.84
N TYR A 555 -10.63 28.85 15.08
CA TYR A 555 -10.07 27.50 15.05
C TYR A 555 -9.88 27.01 13.61
N LEU A 556 -8.72 26.42 13.34
CA LEU A 556 -8.42 25.71 12.09
C LEU A 556 -8.37 24.21 12.39
N ALA A 557 -9.31 23.45 11.83
CA ALA A 557 -9.30 21.99 11.96
C ALA A 557 -8.20 21.33 11.12
N SER A 558 -7.86 21.97 9.99
CA SER A 558 -6.85 21.47 9.07
C SER A 558 -5.43 21.80 9.54
N SER A 559 -4.57 20.78 9.61
CA SER A 559 -3.14 20.91 9.89
C SER A 559 -2.41 21.69 8.78
N TYR A 560 -2.84 21.59 7.51
CA TYR A 560 -2.21 22.33 6.42
C TYR A 560 -2.56 23.81 6.41
N HIS A 561 -3.77 24.20 6.82
CA HIS A 561 -4.08 25.63 7.05
C HIS A 561 -3.21 26.20 8.17
N THR A 562 -2.97 25.42 9.22
CA THR A 562 -2.00 25.77 10.27
C THR A 562 -0.59 25.95 9.70
N GLY A 563 -0.15 25.04 8.82
CA GLY A 563 1.14 25.13 8.10
C GLY A 563 1.25 26.37 7.20
N ILE A 564 0.19 26.73 6.48
CA ILE A 564 0.13 27.95 5.65
C ILE A 564 0.38 29.20 6.51
N VAL A 565 -0.31 29.32 7.66
CA VAL A 565 -0.14 30.47 8.57
C VAL A 565 1.25 30.46 9.21
N ALA A 566 1.81 29.29 9.53
CA ALA A 566 3.17 29.18 10.06
C ALA A 566 4.23 29.76 9.10
N GLY A 567 4.03 29.63 7.79
CA GLY A 567 4.90 30.22 6.77
C GLY A 567 5.00 31.75 6.82
N PHE A 568 4.06 32.43 7.46
CA PHE A 568 4.11 33.90 7.61
C PHE A 568 5.31 34.34 8.47
N MET A 569 5.95 33.42 9.20
CA MET A 569 7.21 33.69 9.89
C MET A 569 8.27 34.23 8.93
N LEU A 570 8.28 33.77 7.67
CA LEU A 570 9.26 34.13 6.65
C LEU A 570 9.20 35.63 6.27
N ILE A 571 8.07 36.28 6.55
CA ILE A 571 7.85 37.72 6.32
C ILE A 571 7.43 38.45 7.61
N SER A 572 7.63 37.85 8.78
CA SER A 572 7.22 38.39 10.09
C SER A 572 7.73 39.81 10.34
N SER A 573 8.99 40.10 9.99
CA SER A 573 9.55 41.46 10.07
C SER A 573 8.82 42.48 9.18
N CYS A 574 8.36 42.09 7.99
CA CYS A 574 7.55 42.96 7.12
C CYS A 574 6.17 43.21 7.74
N LEU A 575 5.55 42.17 8.31
CA LEU A 575 4.25 42.28 8.99
C LEU A 575 4.34 43.13 10.27
N GLU A 576 5.42 43.02 11.03
CA GLU A 576 5.68 43.84 12.22
C GLU A 576 5.89 45.31 11.87
N ASN A 577 6.63 45.59 10.79
CA ASN A 577 6.79 46.94 10.27
C ASN A 577 5.44 47.53 9.85
N ALA A 578 4.63 46.80 9.07
CA ALA A 578 3.29 47.25 8.67
C ALA A 578 2.39 47.49 9.89
N SER A 579 2.43 46.60 10.89
CA SER A 579 1.70 46.80 12.15
C SER A 579 2.17 48.04 12.92
N SER A 580 3.44 48.42 12.79
CA SER A 580 4.02 49.59 13.47
C SER A 580 3.74 50.90 12.72
N THR A 581 3.68 50.86 11.39
CA THR A 581 3.34 52.02 10.54
C THR A 581 1.84 52.23 10.38
N GLY A 582 1.03 51.22 10.71
CA GLY A 582 -0.42 51.21 10.50
C GLY A 582 -0.81 50.98 9.03
N GLU A 583 0.13 50.52 8.21
CA GLU A 583 -0.11 50.16 6.81
C GLU A 583 -0.82 48.80 6.73
N MET A 584 -1.73 48.68 5.76
CA MET A 584 -2.42 47.42 5.50
C MET A 584 -1.57 46.55 4.57
N VAL A 585 -1.56 45.25 4.84
CA VAL A 585 -0.85 44.25 4.04
C VAL A 585 -1.84 43.56 3.11
N ARG A 586 -1.57 43.56 1.80
CA ARG A 586 -2.48 42.99 0.82
C ARG A 586 -2.27 41.49 0.66
N ALA A 587 -3.27 40.70 1.04
CA ALA A 587 -3.27 39.25 0.93
C ALA A 587 -4.30 38.78 -0.10
N VAL A 588 -3.91 37.89 -1.00
CA VAL A 588 -4.79 37.26 -1.99
C VAL A 588 -4.85 35.77 -1.71
N VAL A 589 -6.06 35.21 -1.59
CA VAL A 589 -6.30 33.78 -1.40
C VAL A 589 -7.07 33.26 -2.60
N ILE A 590 -6.47 32.37 -3.39
CA ILE A 590 -7.13 31.72 -4.51
C ILE A 590 -7.70 30.39 -4.03
N GLY A 591 -9.01 30.22 -4.15
CA GLY A 591 -9.78 29.12 -3.58
C GLY A 591 -10.42 29.52 -2.25
N LEU A 592 -11.76 29.57 -2.20
CA LEU A 592 -12.50 29.93 -0.98
C LEU A 592 -12.75 28.72 -0.08
N GLY A 593 -13.12 27.57 -0.67
CA GLY A 593 -13.62 26.41 0.07
C GLY A 593 -14.79 26.79 0.98
N ALA A 594 -14.77 26.34 2.24
CA ALA A 594 -15.75 26.79 3.24
C ALA A 594 -15.51 28.21 3.79
N GLY A 595 -14.46 28.91 3.34
CA GLY A 595 -14.11 30.25 3.80
C GLY A 595 -13.42 30.32 5.16
N LEU A 596 -12.91 29.19 5.68
CA LEU A 596 -12.35 29.12 7.03
C LEU A 596 -11.01 29.83 7.16
N LEU A 597 -10.07 29.60 6.23
CA LEU A 597 -8.76 30.25 6.22
C LEU A 597 -8.86 31.79 6.16
N PRO A 598 -9.59 32.42 5.22
CA PRO A 598 -9.70 33.88 5.19
C PRO A 598 -10.41 34.46 6.42
N MET A 599 -11.42 33.77 6.97
CA MET A 599 -12.08 34.21 8.22
C MET A 599 -11.13 34.12 9.43
N PHE A 600 -10.33 33.06 9.51
CA PHE A 600 -9.31 32.90 10.54
C PHE A 600 -8.22 33.99 10.44
N LEU A 601 -7.69 34.24 9.24
CA LEU A 601 -6.71 35.30 8.98
C LEU A 601 -7.27 36.67 9.34
N ARG A 602 -8.54 36.93 9.00
CA ARG A 602 -9.23 38.17 9.35
C ARG A 602 -9.33 38.37 10.86
N ALA A 603 -9.54 37.30 11.61
CA ALA A 603 -9.63 37.33 13.07
C ALA A 603 -8.25 37.52 13.73
N CYS A 604 -7.23 36.76 13.30
CA CYS A 604 -5.93 36.74 13.96
C CYS A 604 -4.94 37.81 13.49
N LEU A 605 -5.09 38.34 12.27
CA LEU A 605 -4.21 39.37 11.69
C LEU A 605 -5.03 40.53 11.11
N PRO A 606 -5.53 41.47 11.96
CA PRO A 606 -6.39 42.58 11.50
C PRO A 606 -5.73 43.56 10.52
N ILE A 607 -4.40 43.50 10.37
CA ILE A 607 -3.61 44.31 9.42
C ILE A 607 -3.74 43.82 7.98
N LEU A 608 -4.31 42.64 7.74
CA LEU A 608 -4.48 42.09 6.40
C LEU A 608 -5.72 42.70 5.71
N CYS A 609 -5.53 43.12 4.47
CA CYS A 609 -6.60 43.35 3.51
C CYS A 609 -6.65 42.13 2.57
N ILE A 610 -7.67 41.30 2.73
CA ILE A 610 -7.81 39.99 2.12
C ILE A 610 -8.76 40.06 0.91
N GLU A 611 -8.26 39.68 -0.25
CA GLU A 611 -9.04 39.45 -1.46
C GLU A 611 -9.07 37.94 -1.74
N VAL A 612 -10.25 37.33 -1.65
CA VAL A 612 -10.44 35.93 -2.01
C VAL A 612 -10.87 35.85 -3.47
N VAL A 613 -10.26 34.95 -4.24
CA VAL A 613 -10.65 34.68 -5.63
C VAL A 613 -11.23 33.27 -5.69
N GLU A 614 -12.51 33.18 -6.04
CA GLU A 614 -13.24 31.92 -6.14
C GLU A 614 -13.81 31.78 -7.55
N LEU A 615 -13.67 30.59 -8.14
CA LEU A 615 -14.15 30.33 -9.49
C LEU A 615 -15.67 30.06 -9.49
N ASP A 616 -16.16 29.40 -8.45
CA ASP A 616 -17.52 28.88 -8.37
C ASP A 616 -18.41 29.70 -7.41
N PRO A 617 -19.40 30.46 -7.93
CA PRO A 617 -20.31 31.23 -7.08
C PRO A 617 -21.14 30.35 -6.13
N VAL A 618 -21.37 29.07 -6.45
CA VAL A 618 -22.09 28.14 -5.55
C VAL A 618 -21.29 27.88 -4.27
N VAL A 619 -19.96 27.82 -4.38
CA VAL A 619 -19.08 27.64 -3.21
C VAL A 619 -19.15 28.86 -2.30
N LEU A 620 -19.20 30.08 -2.86
CA LEU A 620 -19.42 31.31 -2.09
C LEU A 620 -20.77 31.31 -1.35
N ASP A 621 -21.84 30.87 -2.01
CA ASP A 621 -23.16 30.77 -1.40
C ASP A 621 -23.18 29.76 -0.24
N LEU A 622 -22.48 28.62 -0.39
CA LEU A 622 -22.34 27.63 0.68
C LEU A 622 -21.52 28.17 1.87
N ALA A 623 -20.40 28.83 1.61
CA ALA A 623 -19.56 29.45 2.65
C ALA A 623 -20.36 30.48 3.47
N LYS A 624 -21.14 31.35 2.80
CA LYS A 624 -22.00 32.33 3.45
C LYS A 624 -23.16 31.68 4.20
N GLY A 625 -23.83 30.70 3.60
CA GLY A 625 -25.04 30.08 4.12
C GLY A 625 -24.82 29.13 5.29
N TYR A 626 -23.74 28.34 5.26
CA TYR A 626 -23.55 27.22 6.20
C TYR A 626 -22.29 27.32 7.07
N PHE A 627 -21.30 28.09 6.64
CA PHE A 627 -20.01 28.24 7.35
C PHE A 627 -19.80 29.63 7.97
N GLY A 628 -20.78 30.53 7.83
CA GLY A 628 -20.76 31.85 8.45
C GLY A 628 -19.76 32.83 7.82
N PHE A 629 -19.25 32.57 6.63
CA PHE A 629 -18.36 33.48 5.91
C PHE A 629 -19.01 34.84 5.69
N ARG A 630 -18.27 35.94 5.91
CA ARG A 630 -18.76 37.31 5.79
C ARG A 630 -17.72 38.23 5.16
N GLU A 631 -18.14 38.98 4.16
CA GLU A 631 -17.34 40.06 3.59
C GLU A 631 -17.45 41.32 4.45
N ASP A 632 -16.37 42.10 4.50
CA ASP A 632 -16.33 43.41 5.13
C ASP A 632 -15.46 44.38 4.30
N LYS A 633 -15.01 45.49 4.89
CA LYS A 633 -14.16 46.46 4.18
C LYS A 633 -12.77 45.92 3.85
N GLN A 634 -12.29 44.95 4.61
CA GLN A 634 -10.94 44.36 4.57
C GLN A 634 -10.95 42.90 4.13
N LEU A 635 -12.10 42.25 3.95
CA LEU A 635 -12.24 40.90 3.37
C LEU A 635 -13.30 40.93 2.27
N LYS A 636 -12.89 40.68 1.03
CA LYS A 636 -13.79 40.69 -0.15
C LYS A 636 -13.60 39.45 -1.00
N VAL A 637 -14.63 39.07 -1.76
CA VAL A 637 -14.58 37.95 -2.70
C VAL A 637 -14.75 38.43 -4.14
N HIS A 638 -13.94 37.87 -5.03
CA HIS A 638 -14.00 38.05 -6.47
C HIS A 638 -14.38 36.72 -7.12
N ILE A 639 -15.54 36.66 -7.79
CA ILE A 639 -15.91 35.50 -8.59
C ILE A 639 -15.23 35.60 -9.96
N THR A 640 -14.05 34.99 -10.08
CA THR A 640 -13.23 35.03 -11.30
C THR A 640 -12.17 33.92 -11.29
N ASP A 641 -11.48 33.76 -12.42
CA ASP A 641 -10.38 32.82 -12.56
C ASP A 641 -9.12 33.33 -11.84
N GLY A 642 -8.56 32.51 -10.96
CA GLY A 642 -7.39 32.88 -10.15
C GLY A 642 -6.13 33.16 -10.97
N ILE A 643 -5.92 32.43 -12.05
CA ILE A 643 -4.77 32.63 -12.95
C ILE A 643 -4.89 33.97 -13.66
N GLN A 644 -6.07 34.25 -14.22
CA GLN A 644 -6.33 35.53 -14.89
C GLN A 644 -6.25 36.72 -13.93
N PHE A 645 -6.70 36.56 -12.69
CA PHE A 645 -6.57 37.58 -11.66
C PHE A 645 -5.11 37.95 -11.41
N VAL A 646 -4.24 36.95 -11.17
CA VAL A 646 -2.80 37.17 -10.93
C VAL A 646 -2.11 37.78 -12.14
N ILE A 647 -2.41 37.30 -13.36
CA ILE A 647 -1.88 37.87 -14.61
C ILE A 647 -2.30 39.34 -14.77
N GLY A 648 -3.56 39.67 -14.47
CA GLY A 648 -4.06 41.04 -14.51
C GLY A 648 -3.29 41.96 -13.55
N VAL A 649 -3.02 41.50 -12.32
CA VAL A 649 -2.20 42.24 -11.36
C VAL A 649 -0.77 42.40 -11.86
N ALA A 650 -0.14 41.34 -12.38
CA ALA A 650 1.22 41.37 -12.91
C ALA A 650 1.39 42.40 -14.03
N ASN A 651 0.39 42.54 -14.91
CA ASN A 651 0.42 43.43 -16.07
C ASN A 651 0.03 44.88 -15.76
N SER A 652 -0.42 45.18 -14.54
CA SER A 652 -1.01 46.49 -14.20
C SER A 652 -0.02 47.67 -14.04
N LYS A 653 1.27 47.53 -14.40
CA LYS A 653 2.24 48.64 -14.50
C LYS A 653 3.33 48.39 -15.57
N VAL A 654 3.02 48.69 -16.83
CA VAL A 654 4.00 49.11 -17.85
C VAL A 654 3.37 50.26 -18.64
N ASP A 655 3.35 51.45 -18.06
CA ASP A 655 3.20 52.67 -18.86
C ASP A 655 4.02 53.80 -18.22
N ASP A 656 5.33 53.70 -18.42
CA ASP A 656 6.25 54.83 -18.32
C ASP A 656 6.89 55.02 -19.71
N GLY A 657 6.15 55.73 -20.57
CA GLY A 657 6.66 56.66 -21.56
C GLY A 657 7.39 56.11 -22.78
N VAL A 658 6.65 55.87 -23.88
CA VAL A 658 7.07 56.29 -25.23
C VAL A 658 5.85 56.70 -26.06
N PHE A 659 5.78 57.98 -26.42
CA PHE A 659 4.97 58.46 -27.53
C PHE A 659 5.45 57.83 -28.85
N VAL A 660 4.62 57.02 -29.51
CA VAL A 660 4.62 56.90 -30.98
C VAL A 660 3.18 56.84 -31.47
N ASN A 661 2.75 57.94 -32.10
CA ASN A 661 1.62 57.95 -33.04
C ASN A 661 1.90 56.94 -34.17
N HIS A 662 0.91 56.16 -34.60
CA HIS A 662 0.40 56.09 -35.98
C HIS A 662 -0.71 55.02 -36.12
N GLY A 663 -1.93 55.47 -36.46
CA GLY A 663 -2.71 54.92 -37.59
C GLY A 663 -3.66 53.74 -37.38
N ASN A 664 -4.96 54.06 -37.28
CA ASN A 664 -6.13 53.42 -37.94
C ASN A 664 -6.30 51.88 -37.94
N GLU A 665 -7.39 51.37 -37.33
CA GLU A 665 -8.64 51.01 -38.04
C GLU A 665 -9.79 50.53 -37.12
N LYS A 666 -10.90 51.29 -37.16
CA LYS A 666 -12.36 50.95 -37.11
C LYS A 666 -12.87 49.65 -36.44
N ALA A 667 -13.78 49.82 -35.46
CA ALA A 667 -15.26 49.64 -35.59
C ALA A 667 -15.92 49.82 -34.19
N ILE A 668 -16.63 50.93 -33.88
CA ILE A 668 -18.10 51.13 -33.96
C ILE A 668 -18.85 50.01 -33.19
N CYS A 669 -19.53 50.28 -32.05
CA CYS A 669 -20.86 50.91 -31.98
C CYS A 669 -21.11 51.66 -30.64
N ASN A 670 -21.75 52.83 -30.77
CA ASN A 670 -22.26 53.73 -29.74
C ASN A 670 -23.55 53.23 -29.06
N MET A 671 -23.79 53.66 -27.81
CA MET A 671 -25.02 54.37 -27.39
C MET A 671 -24.73 55.19 -26.12
N ASP A 672 -25.31 56.38 -26.07
CA ASP A 672 -25.01 57.57 -25.25
C ASP A 672 -26.24 57.90 -24.33
N PRO A 673 -26.37 59.04 -23.61
CA PRO A 673 -25.90 59.29 -22.23
C PRO A 673 -27.02 59.81 -21.27
N THR A 674 -26.61 60.41 -20.13
CA THR A 674 -27.31 61.22 -19.09
C THR A 674 -27.49 60.50 -17.72
N SER A 675 -27.16 61.04 -16.54
CA SER A 675 -27.02 62.42 -16.07
C SER A 675 -26.23 62.57 -14.73
N SER A 676 -25.57 63.73 -14.60
CA SER A 676 -25.35 64.59 -13.41
C SER A 676 -24.47 64.19 -12.21
N ASN A 677 -23.25 64.76 -12.21
CA ASN A 677 -22.55 65.55 -11.18
C ASN A 677 -22.98 65.54 -9.69
N GLY A 678 -21.99 65.31 -8.83
CA GLY A 678 -21.98 65.71 -7.42
C GLY A 678 -20.59 65.50 -6.78
N SER A 679 -19.62 66.36 -7.13
CA SER A 679 -18.29 66.42 -6.52
C SER A 679 -18.35 67.11 -5.14
N CYS A 680 -17.71 66.50 -4.14
CA CYS A 680 -17.15 67.19 -2.97
C CYS A 680 -15.84 66.47 -2.59
N THR A 681 -14.73 67.16 -2.83
CA THR A 681 -13.35 66.78 -2.52
C THR A 681 -13.06 66.88 -1.02
N VAL A 682 -12.41 65.87 -0.44
CA VAL A 682 -11.66 66.00 0.82
C VAL A 682 -10.36 65.19 0.74
N SER A 683 -9.27 65.95 0.67
CA SER A 683 -7.86 65.67 1.04
C SER A 683 -7.23 64.34 0.64
N ASP A 684 -6.44 64.47 -0.42
CA ASP A 684 -5.20 63.75 -0.72
C ASP A 684 -4.25 63.72 0.50
N ALA A 685 -3.98 62.51 0.99
CA ALA A 685 -2.91 62.20 1.91
C ALA A 685 -2.35 60.81 1.58
N GLY A 686 -1.47 60.77 0.58
CA GLY A 686 -0.33 59.84 0.54
C GLY A 686 -0.63 58.35 0.48
N LEU A 687 -1.18 57.86 -0.64
CA LEU A 687 -1.11 56.45 -1.01
C LEU A 687 -0.17 56.33 -2.22
N LYS A 688 1.11 56.06 -1.97
CA LYS A 688 1.98 55.45 -3.00
C LYS A 688 1.53 53.98 -3.16
N GLU A 689 0.42 53.76 -3.87
CA GLU A 689 -0.07 52.40 -4.11
C GLU A 689 0.82 51.67 -5.13
N THR A 690 1.73 50.84 -4.60
CA THR A 690 2.21 49.68 -5.33
C THR A 690 1.08 48.66 -5.36
N ASN A 691 0.43 48.47 -6.52
CA ASN A 691 -0.65 47.49 -6.74
C ASN A 691 -0.19 46.01 -6.63
N LYS A 692 0.94 45.77 -5.96
CA LYS A 692 1.55 44.44 -5.81
C LYS A 692 0.85 43.67 -4.69
N ILE A 693 1.06 42.35 -4.67
CA ILE A 693 0.51 41.44 -3.66
C ILE A 693 1.60 41.16 -2.62
N ASP A 694 1.30 41.32 -1.33
CA ASP A 694 2.26 41.02 -0.28
C ASP A 694 2.22 39.55 0.13
N ILE A 695 1.04 38.94 0.10
CA ILE A 695 0.85 37.51 0.39
C ILE A 695 -0.07 36.92 -0.68
N LEU A 696 0.40 35.91 -1.41
CA LEU A 696 -0.43 35.13 -2.35
C LEU A 696 -0.52 33.69 -1.84
N ILE A 697 -1.72 33.19 -1.64
CA ILE A 697 -1.99 31.81 -1.22
C ILE A 697 -2.80 31.13 -2.32
N VAL A 698 -2.33 29.98 -2.79
CA VAL A 698 -3.07 29.11 -3.71
C VAL A 698 -3.51 27.86 -2.96
N ASP A 699 -4.82 27.76 -2.72
CA ASP A 699 -5.50 26.67 -2.03
C ASP A 699 -6.61 26.11 -2.92
N VAL A 700 -6.21 25.60 -4.10
CA VAL A 700 -7.13 25.15 -5.16
C VAL A 700 -6.87 23.69 -5.50
N ASP A 701 -7.84 22.82 -5.25
CA ASP A 701 -7.75 21.42 -5.63
C ASP A 701 -7.83 21.20 -7.15
N SER A 702 -7.13 20.17 -7.65
CA SER A 702 -7.24 19.69 -9.02
C SER A 702 -8.57 18.97 -9.26
N SER A 703 -9.23 19.27 -10.37
CA SER A 703 -10.39 18.50 -10.85
C SER A 703 -10.00 17.21 -11.58
N ASP A 704 -8.71 17.03 -11.92
CA ASP A 704 -8.20 15.87 -12.65
C ASP A 704 -7.40 14.93 -11.73
N ALA A 705 -8.09 13.90 -11.23
CA ALA A 705 -7.50 12.86 -10.40
C ALA A 705 -6.48 11.96 -11.12
N SER A 706 -6.39 12.02 -12.46
CA SER A 706 -5.49 11.16 -13.25
C SER A 706 -4.06 11.70 -13.40
N SER A 707 -3.85 12.99 -13.13
CA SER A 707 -2.57 13.68 -13.31
C SER A 707 -1.50 13.35 -12.28
N GLY A 708 -1.85 12.70 -11.16
CA GLY A 708 -0.95 12.43 -10.03
C GLY A 708 -0.61 13.66 -9.17
N LEU A 709 -1.08 14.85 -9.55
CA LEU A 709 -1.04 16.09 -8.78
C LEU A 709 -2.48 16.43 -8.33
N THR A 710 -2.77 16.24 -7.05
CA THR A 710 -4.13 16.42 -6.51
C THR A 710 -4.39 17.85 -6.08
N CYS A 711 -3.38 18.55 -5.57
CA CYS A 711 -3.43 19.96 -5.25
C CYS A 711 -2.02 20.55 -5.47
N PRO A 712 -1.87 21.68 -6.17
CA PRO A 712 -2.91 22.46 -6.83
C PRO A 712 -3.36 21.83 -8.16
N ALA A 713 -4.32 22.45 -8.87
CA ALA A 713 -4.48 22.20 -10.31
C ALA A 713 -3.17 22.54 -11.07
N SER A 714 -2.81 21.75 -12.09
CA SER A 714 -1.50 21.83 -12.75
C SER A 714 -1.15 23.21 -13.32
N ASP A 715 -2.15 23.97 -13.76
CA ASP A 715 -1.95 25.30 -14.34
C ASP A 715 -1.34 26.30 -13.33
N PHE A 716 -1.51 26.08 -12.02
CA PHE A 716 -0.92 26.89 -10.95
C PHE A 716 0.56 26.60 -10.68
N VAL A 717 1.15 25.60 -11.34
CA VAL A 717 2.59 25.26 -11.24
C VAL A 717 3.28 25.29 -12.61
N GLU A 718 2.62 25.84 -13.63
CA GLU A 718 3.23 26.11 -14.92
C GLU A 718 4.12 27.35 -14.86
N GLU A 719 5.19 27.35 -15.67
CA GLU A 719 6.22 28.40 -15.65
C GLU A 719 5.65 29.79 -15.93
N SER A 720 4.64 29.87 -16.81
CA SER A 720 3.95 31.13 -17.16
C SER A 720 3.23 31.73 -15.95
N PHE A 721 2.54 30.90 -15.15
CA PHE A 721 1.88 31.34 -13.93
C PHE A 721 2.90 31.72 -12.86
N LEU A 722 3.94 30.90 -12.63
CA LEU A 722 5.00 31.23 -11.67
C LEU A 722 5.71 32.55 -11.99
N CYS A 723 5.90 32.86 -13.28
CA CYS A 723 6.41 34.15 -13.74
C CYS A 723 5.43 35.30 -13.44
N ALA A 724 4.13 35.11 -13.69
CA ALA A 724 3.10 36.08 -13.31
C ALA A 724 3.03 36.31 -11.80
N VAL A 725 3.19 35.26 -10.98
CA VAL A 725 3.29 35.35 -9.53
C VAL A 725 4.48 36.23 -9.13
N LYS A 726 5.68 35.94 -9.65
CA LYS A 726 6.88 36.75 -9.38
C LYS A 726 6.68 38.22 -9.70
N ASN A 727 6.02 38.49 -10.82
CA ASN A 727 5.75 39.85 -11.28
C ASN A 727 4.59 40.52 -10.54
N SER A 728 3.69 39.80 -9.90
CA SER A 728 2.58 40.38 -9.13
C SER A 728 2.93 40.62 -7.66
N LEU A 729 3.90 39.89 -7.10
CA LEU A 729 4.34 40.03 -5.72
C LEU A 729 5.15 41.31 -5.46
N SER A 730 5.03 41.85 -4.25
CA SER A 730 5.87 42.94 -3.75
C SER A 730 7.30 42.45 -3.44
N GLU A 731 8.22 43.38 -3.20
CA GLU A 731 9.57 43.00 -2.75
C GLU A 731 9.48 42.39 -1.35
N LYS A 732 10.01 41.18 -1.17
CA LYS A 732 9.82 40.31 0.01
C LYS A 732 8.39 39.80 0.21
N GLY A 733 7.53 39.86 -0.81
CA GLY A 733 6.21 39.23 -0.77
C GLY A 733 6.30 37.71 -0.63
N LEU A 734 5.29 37.10 0.01
CA LEU A 734 5.20 35.67 0.27
C LEU A 734 4.26 35.01 -0.74
N PHE A 735 4.69 33.92 -1.36
CA PHE A 735 3.83 33.02 -2.12
C PHE A 735 3.76 31.66 -1.44
N VAL A 736 2.54 31.15 -1.25
CA VAL A 736 2.26 29.90 -0.56
C VAL A 736 1.40 29.02 -1.45
N ILE A 737 1.75 27.74 -1.54
CA ILE A 737 0.98 26.76 -2.29
C ILE A 737 0.91 25.44 -1.53
N ASN A 738 -0.29 24.89 -1.42
CA ASN A 738 -0.50 23.54 -0.89
C ASN A 738 -0.17 22.52 -1.99
N LEU A 739 0.77 21.62 -1.72
CA LEU A 739 1.18 20.56 -2.65
C LEU A 739 0.75 19.20 -2.09
N VAL A 740 -0.15 18.54 -2.81
CA VAL A 740 -0.61 17.18 -2.53
C VAL A 740 -0.30 16.31 -3.75
N SER A 741 0.77 15.52 -3.64
CA SER A 741 1.14 14.53 -4.65
C SER A 741 1.76 13.30 -4.00
N ARG A 742 1.37 12.12 -4.48
CA ARG A 742 1.97 10.83 -4.08
C ARG A 742 3.17 10.45 -4.96
N SER A 743 3.48 11.25 -5.97
CA SER A 743 4.59 11.02 -6.89
C SER A 743 5.75 11.95 -6.54
N SER A 744 6.86 11.34 -6.09
CA SER A 744 8.11 12.08 -5.87
C SER A 744 8.59 12.79 -7.14
N ALA A 745 8.36 12.21 -8.32
CA ALA A 745 8.73 12.82 -9.60
C ALA A 745 7.93 14.11 -9.89
N ILE A 746 6.62 14.12 -9.58
CA ILE A 746 5.78 15.31 -9.75
C ILE A 746 6.18 16.39 -8.74
N ARG A 747 6.42 16.01 -7.49
CA ARG A 747 6.94 16.92 -6.47
C ARG A 747 8.25 17.59 -6.92
N GLU A 748 9.23 16.79 -7.35
CA GLU A 748 10.52 17.32 -7.83
C GLU A 748 10.37 18.21 -9.07
N MET A 749 9.44 17.89 -9.98
CA MET A 749 9.11 18.74 -11.12
C MET A 749 8.59 20.11 -10.67
N VAL A 750 7.63 20.16 -9.74
CA VAL A 750 7.06 21.42 -9.22
C VAL A 750 8.15 22.24 -8.53
N VAL A 751 8.92 21.61 -7.63
CA VAL A 751 10.04 22.26 -6.92
C VAL A 751 11.07 22.81 -7.91
N SER A 752 11.44 22.05 -8.94
CA SER A 752 12.38 22.48 -9.98
C SER A 752 11.86 23.73 -10.72
N ARG A 753 10.60 23.73 -11.16
CA ARG A 753 9.98 24.90 -11.81
C ARG A 753 9.95 26.13 -10.91
N MET A 754 9.62 25.96 -9.62
CA MET A 754 9.65 27.05 -8.65
C MET A 754 11.07 27.59 -8.44
N LYS A 755 12.09 26.72 -8.39
CA LYS A 755 13.51 27.12 -8.28
C LYS A 755 14.03 27.87 -9.51
N VAL A 756 13.45 27.64 -10.70
CA VAL A 756 13.75 28.43 -11.90
C VAL A 756 13.24 29.86 -11.74
N ALA A 757 12.05 30.04 -11.17
CA ALA A 757 11.44 31.36 -10.98
C ALA A 757 11.99 32.12 -9.76
N PHE A 758 12.29 31.43 -8.66
CA PHE A 758 12.58 32.02 -7.36
C PHE A 758 13.83 31.45 -6.69
N THR A 759 14.57 32.32 -6.00
CA THR A 759 15.82 31.94 -5.30
C THR A 759 15.58 31.41 -3.89
N ASN A 760 14.53 31.89 -3.21
CA ASN A 760 14.24 31.55 -1.82
C ASN A 760 13.00 30.66 -1.76
N LEU A 761 13.21 29.35 -1.70
CA LEU A 761 12.17 28.33 -1.58
C LEU A 761 12.27 27.61 -0.24
N PHE A 762 11.13 27.37 0.39
CA PHE A 762 10.99 26.66 1.66
C PHE A 762 9.84 25.67 1.56
N HIS A 763 9.84 24.70 2.47
CA HIS A 763 8.76 23.75 2.61
C HIS A 763 8.47 23.42 4.06
N LEU A 764 7.26 22.97 4.32
CA LEU A 764 6.82 22.39 5.58
C LEU A 764 6.09 21.09 5.25
N GLN A 765 6.67 19.98 5.72
CA GLN A 765 6.04 18.67 5.66
C GLN A 765 5.26 18.42 6.96
N LEU A 766 3.98 18.13 6.83
CA LEU A 766 3.11 17.83 7.96
C LEU A 766 3.22 16.33 8.27
N GLU A 767 3.38 15.96 9.55
CA GLU A 767 3.66 14.57 9.97
C GLU A 767 2.46 13.63 9.79
N GLU A 768 1.26 14.19 9.62
CA GLU A 768 -0.01 13.46 9.62
C GLU A 768 -0.65 13.38 8.22
N ASP A 769 -0.09 14.05 7.20
CA ASP A 769 -0.72 14.22 5.89
C ASP A 769 0.27 14.07 4.71
N VAL A 770 -0.25 13.69 3.53
CA VAL A 770 0.51 13.72 2.25
C VAL A 770 0.81 15.17 1.80
N ASN A 771 0.28 16.16 2.53
CA ASN A 771 0.33 17.57 2.20
C ASN A 771 1.70 18.17 2.56
N GLU A 772 2.34 18.77 1.58
CA GLU A 772 3.53 19.60 1.75
C GLU A 772 3.14 21.04 1.41
N VAL A 773 3.39 21.99 2.32
CA VAL A 773 3.17 23.40 2.03
C VAL A 773 4.49 23.98 1.53
N LEU A 774 4.48 24.54 0.31
CA LEU A 774 5.65 25.21 -0.28
C LEU A 774 5.51 26.72 -0.11
N PHE A 775 6.63 27.37 0.23
CA PHE A 775 6.71 28.81 0.44
C PHE A 775 7.82 29.43 -0.39
N VAL A 776 7.54 30.59 -0.96
CA VAL A 776 8.50 31.40 -1.71
C VAL A 776 8.51 32.81 -1.13
N VAL A 777 9.70 33.36 -0.92
CA VAL A 777 9.86 34.78 -0.58
C VAL A 777 10.45 35.51 -1.79
N ASN A 778 9.75 36.54 -2.29
CA ASN A 778 10.13 37.30 -3.48
C ASN A 778 11.27 38.27 -3.21
N THR A 779 12.46 37.73 -2.97
CA THR A 779 13.69 38.49 -2.80
C THR A 779 14.86 37.72 -3.40
N ASN A 780 15.87 38.45 -3.87
CA ASN A 780 17.12 37.88 -4.37
C ASN A 780 18.16 37.66 -3.25
N VAL A 781 17.87 38.12 -2.02
CA VAL A 781 18.76 37.93 -0.87
C VAL A 781 18.47 36.56 -0.23
N PRO A 782 19.46 35.66 -0.10
CA PRO A 782 19.25 34.38 0.57
C PRO A 782 18.88 34.57 2.04
N ILE A 783 17.77 33.98 2.46
CA ILE A 783 17.34 33.98 3.87
C ILE A 783 18.01 32.79 4.58
N LYS A 784 18.77 33.07 5.64
CA LYS A 784 19.45 32.03 6.45
C LYS A 784 18.52 31.52 7.56
N ASN A 785 18.64 30.23 7.87
CA ASN A 785 17.84 29.56 8.90
C ASN A 785 18.12 30.05 10.33
N ASP A 786 19.26 30.72 10.56
CA ASP A 786 19.72 31.16 11.89
C ASP A 786 18.75 32.13 12.59
N CYS A 787 17.88 32.81 11.83
CA CYS A 787 16.91 33.77 12.36
C CYS A 787 15.50 33.19 12.55
N PHE A 788 15.26 31.90 12.27
CA PHE A 788 13.91 31.33 12.27
C PHE A 788 13.26 31.35 13.66
N HIS A 789 14.04 31.18 14.73
CA HIS A 789 13.54 31.26 16.09
C HIS A 789 13.00 32.67 16.42
N GLU A 790 13.74 33.72 16.02
CA GLU A 790 13.31 35.11 16.22
C GLU A 790 12.07 35.43 15.38
N ALA A 791 12.06 35.01 14.11
CA ALA A 791 10.92 35.16 13.20
C ALA A 791 9.65 34.45 13.70
N SER A 792 9.79 33.26 14.29
CA SER A 792 8.69 32.52 14.92
C SER A 792 8.11 33.30 16.11
N SER A 793 8.97 33.82 16.99
CA SER A 793 8.54 34.64 18.12
C SER A 793 7.92 35.98 17.70
N GLN A 794 8.37 36.56 16.58
CA GLN A 794 7.73 37.74 15.98
C GLN A 794 6.33 37.40 15.47
N LEU A 795 6.16 36.29 14.75
CA LEU A 795 4.85 35.84 14.28
C LEU A 795 3.87 35.62 15.45
N GLU A 796 4.33 34.97 16.53
CA GLU A 796 3.52 34.74 17.73
C GLU A 796 2.94 36.03 18.31
N LYS A 797 3.73 37.11 18.36
CA LYS A 797 3.29 38.42 18.87
C LYS A 797 2.30 39.12 17.95
N LEU A 798 2.34 38.82 16.65
CA LEU A 798 1.45 39.40 15.65
C LEU A 798 0.07 38.74 15.63
N LEU A 799 0.00 37.44 15.92
CA LEU A 799 -1.24 36.67 15.95
C LEU A 799 -2.09 37.05 17.17
N LYS A 800 -3.27 37.63 16.92
CA LYS A 800 -4.22 38.06 17.95
C LYS A 800 -5.42 37.11 18.01
N LEU A 801 -5.34 36.07 18.83
CA LEU A 801 -6.48 35.18 19.09
C LEU A 801 -7.04 35.38 20.51
N GLU A 802 -8.35 35.18 20.67
CA GLU A 802 -9.02 35.19 21.98
C GLU A 802 -8.53 34.07 22.91
N HIS A 803 -7.99 33.01 22.32
CA HIS A 803 -7.53 31.77 22.94
C HIS A 803 -6.05 31.52 22.57
N PRO A 804 -5.09 31.99 23.40
CA PRO A 804 -3.66 31.87 23.10
C PRO A 804 -3.19 30.43 22.86
N GLU A 805 -3.83 29.47 23.50
CA GLU A 805 -3.58 28.03 23.32
C GLU A 805 -3.74 27.55 21.87
N ARG A 806 -4.54 28.26 21.06
CA ARG A 806 -4.76 27.94 19.63
C ARG A 806 -3.67 28.45 18.72
N ILE A 807 -2.80 29.34 19.19
CA ILE A 807 -1.62 29.82 18.46
C ILE A 807 -0.50 28.78 18.53
N GLN A 808 -0.49 27.95 19.59
CA GLN A 808 0.60 27.02 19.86
C GLN A 808 0.86 26.03 18.72
N SER A 809 -0.18 25.49 18.10
CA SER A 809 -0.05 24.58 16.95
C SER A 809 0.60 25.24 15.74
N ILE A 810 0.28 26.52 15.48
CA ILE A 810 0.91 27.32 14.42
C ILE A 810 2.38 27.52 14.74
N ILE A 811 2.71 27.88 15.98
CA ILE A 811 4.09 28.12 16.39
C ILE A 811 4.91 26.83 16.41
N GLU A 812 4.33 25.70 16.76
CA GLU A 812 4.98 24.39 16.64
C GLU A 812 5.25 24.03 15.18
N ALA A 813 4.30 24.31 14.29
CA ALA A 813 4.48 24.12 12.85
C ALA A 813 5.62 24.99 12.28
N THR A 814 5.87 26.20 12.81
CA THR A 814 7.01 27.03 12.36
C THR A 814 8.36 26.32 12.50
N LYS A 815 8.52 25.44 13.50
CA LYS A 815 9.76 24.68 13.72
C LYS A 815 10.05 23.66 12.62
N LYS A 816 9.03 23.30 11.84
CA LYS A 816 9.10 22.32 10.75
C LYS A 816 9.40 22.96 9.39
N VAL A 817 9.40 24.30 9.29
CA VAL A 817 9.75 25.03 8.05
C VAL A 817 11.24 24.85 7.76
N LYS A 818 11.57 24.41 6.54
CA LYS A 818 12.94 24.18 6.07
C LYS A 818 13.17 24.82 4.71
N SER A 819 14.39 25.25 4.41
CA SER A 819 14.79 25.73 3.08
C SER A 819 15.02 24.56 2.12
N LEU A 820 14.67 24.72 0.84
CA LEU A 820 14.78 23.70 -0.22
C LEU A 820 15.92 23.96 -1.21
#